data_AF-A0A970A097-F1
#
_entry.id   AF-A0A970A097-F1
#
_cell.length_a   1.000
_cell.length_b   1.000
_cell.length_c   1.000
_cell.angle_alpha   90.00
_cell.angle_beta   90.00
_cell.angle_gamma   90.00
#
_symmetry.space_group_name_H-M   'P 1'
#
loop_
_entity.id
_entity.type
_entity.pdbx_description
1 polymer ?
#
loop_
_entity_poly.entity_id
_entity_poly.type
_entity_poly.pdbx_seq_one_letter_code
_entity_poly.pdbx_strand_id
1 'polypeptide(L)'
;MNKIQTSLKALARLVPYLLLPLTVIIWALVLKNEFIYVIKWWAVLLFIGFLFFPMSVNIFSTFTDKGFLFSKIIGLAVSSYVFWLLSYLKLLKITTFNCWYVTVISGIITSVVSLAGSGSFKRLRTCKYKGTIPWILTGESIFLFSLCFWTYLRGFTPKIEGLEKFMDYGFVNSILRSGYVPPKDMWFAGSSINYYYFGQYVTAFLTRLSTLKTEISYNIMMATLFAFSMSLCFIIVSNMIKGHGVKTNISVITGGLIASMLVSLGGNLHSFFYGFLSKFSEGGDKYWFPDATRYIGYNPETNDKTIHEFPVYSFVVSDLHAHVINMIFVITLIGVLLAVFRKLEVRTGESFKMRNPFEELFIPEIILIGLFIGIFQMSNYWDFPIYLTVTLFVFICAGIRQNGFSKKTAVVTMVRFLSVLILSLMFALPFNLTFDKISSQICFAKNRSLPHQLLVLWGYQLAFVVIFFVIILYAEQNISWKRAKGTEKIKLRKELNLIARVRKVIEKYSLEDVFAVILCISATGLVLIPELVYVKDIYEYGYARANTMFKLTYQAFIMFGLAAGYIFIRIRKSPYKERKILIARAVTIIMLILPMIYPFYAIPSWYKDLDRQKYEGLDGLAFLEKEYPYDYELIYWLRENVQGQPVVLEANGDSYTKNCRISMATGLPTIQGWYTHEWLWRGDRNAVENRIDEVKKIYESDDIDETKELIQKYNVEYIVIGKLEYDKFPDLKEGKLISLGTVVFERPDIKLIKVSREN
;
A
#
# COMPACT_ATOMS: atom_id res chain seq x y z
N MET A 1 -36.42 22.59 -24.91
CA MET A 1 -35.06 22.00 -24.77
C MET A 1 -34.06 22.86 -23.99
N ASN A 2 -33.91 24.17 -24.24
CA ASN A 2 -32.92 25.02 -23.55
C ASN A 2 -33.12 25.19 -22.03
N LYS A 3 -34.38 25.25 -21.52
CA LYS A 3 -34.65 25.29 -20.06
C LYS A 3 -34.22 23.99 -19.36
N ILE A 4 -34.57 22.83 -19.94
CA ILE A 4 -34.21 21.50 -19.40
C ILE A 4 -32.69 21.32 -19.37
N GLN A 5 -31.98 21.71 -20.44
CA GLN A 5 -30.52 21.60 -20.50
C GLN A 5 -29.81 22.56 -19.52
N THR A 6 -30.40 23.71 -19.24
CA THR A 6 -29.93 24.66 -18.22
C THR A 6 -30.16 24.11 -16.80
N SER A 7 -31.35 23.54 -16.53
CA SER A 7 -31.67 22.89 -15.24
C SER A 7 -30.77 21.68 -14.99
N LEU A 8 -30.50 20.83 -15.99
CA LEU A 8 -29.58 19.69 -15.88
C LEU A 8 -28.14 20.14 -15.59
N LYS A 9 -27.67 21.22 -16.22
CA LYS A 9 -26.35 21.80 -15.93
C LYS A 9 -26.28 22.42 -14.53
N ALA A 10 -27.37 22.99 -14.03
CA ALA A 10 -27.46 23.50 -12.66
C ALA A 10 -27.42 22.35 -11.64
N LEU A 11 -28.20 21.29 -11.87
CA LEU A 11 -28.22 20.09 -11.03
C LEU A 11 -26.84 19.42 -10.98
N ALA A 12 -26.18 19.27 -12.14
CA ALA A 12 -24.84 18.69 -12.23
C ALA A 12 -23.77 19.47 -11.45
N ARG A 13 -23.96 20.77 -11.20
CA ARG A 13 -23.06 21.59 -10.36
C ARG A 13 -23.28 21.36 -8.87
N LEU A 14 -24.46 20.91 -8.46
CA LEU A 14 -24.82 20.61 -7.07
C LEU A 14 -24.38 19.21 -6.65
N VAL A 15 -24.25 18.26 -7.59
CA VAL A 15 -23.88 16.86 -7.31
C VAL A 15 -22.71 16.74 -6.33
N PRO A 16 -21.54 17.40 -6.52
CA PRO A 16 -20.43 17.28 -5.58
C PRO A 16 -20.75 17.69 -4.14
N TYR A 17 -21.68 18.62 -3.95
CA TYR A 17 -22.10 19.10 -2.63
C TYR A 17 -23.11 18.17 -1.96
N LEU A 18 -23.88 17.41 -2.75
CA LEU A 18 -24.88 16.47 -2.26
C LEU A 18 -24.31 15.07 -2.01
N LEU A 19 -23.26 14.67 -2.73
CA LEU A 19 -22.67 13.33 -2.63
C LEU A 19 -22.17 13.00 -1.23
N LEU A 20 -21.42 13.91 -0.59
CA LEU A 20 -20.85 13.67 0.73
C LEU A 20 -21.93 13.48 1.83
N PRO A 21 -22.90 14.40 2.02
CA PRO A 21 -23.94 14.20 3.02
C PRO A 21 -24.82 12.99 2.71
N LEU A 22 -25.11 12.71 1.43
CA LEU A 22 -25.86 11.51 1.05
C LEU A 22 -25.10 10.24 1.42
N THR A 23 -23.78 10.21 1.21
CA THR A 23 -22.90 9.10 1.60
C THR A 23 -22.96 8.88 3.12
N VAL A 24 -22.88 9.96 3.91
CA VAL A 24 -23.00 9.90 5.38
C VAL A 24 -24.35 9.31 5.79
N ILE A 25 -25.46 9.81 5.24
CA ILE A 25 -26.82 9.36 5.59
C ILE A 25 -27.01 7.88 5.25
N ILE A 26 -26.67 7.47 4.03
CA ILE A 26 -26.83 6.07 3.59
C ILE A 26 -26.02 5.14 4.47
N TRP A 27 -24.74 5.45 4.72
CA TRP A 27 -23.88 4.55 5.48
C TRP A 27 -24.15 4.57 6.98
N ALA A 28 -24.67 5.66 7.54
CA ALA A 28 -25.19 5.66 8.90
C ALA A 28 -26.36 4.67 9.07
N LEU A 29 -27.25 4.58 8.08
CA LEU A 29 -28.35 3.61 8.10
C LEU A 29 -27.88 2.16 7.93
N VAL A 30 -26.85 1.93 7.11
CA VAL A 30 -26.32 0.58 6.85
C VAL A 30 -25.47 0.07 8.02
N LEU A 31 -24.50 0.86 8.50
CA LEU A 31 -23.55 0.47 9.55
C LEU A 31 -24.11 0.66 10.98
N LYS A 32 -25.21 1.40 11.14
CA LYS A 32 -25.87 1.62 12.45
C LYS A 32 -24.85 2.09 13.51
N ASN A 33 -24.76 1.38 14.63
CA ASN A 33 -23.86 1.71 15.74
C ASN A 33 -22.38 1.68 15.34
N GLU A 34 -21.99 0.85 14.38
CA GLU A 34 -20.59 0.74 13.95
C GLU A 34 -20.13 1.94 13.11
N PHE A 35 -21.07 2.75 12.62
CA PHE A 35 -20.76 3.99 11.91
C PHE A 35 -19.93 4.96 12.77
N ILE A 36 -20.06 4.89 14.10
CA ILE A 36 -19.26 5.72 15.01
C ILE A 36 -17.76 5.46 14.88
N TYR A 37 -17.37 4.21 14.61
CA TYR A 37 -15.97 3.84 14.43
C TYR A 37 -15.40 4.49 13.16
N VAL A 38 -16.18 4.47 12.08
CA VAL A 38 -15.83 5.13 10.82
C VAL A 38 -15.73 6.65 11.01
N ILE A 39 -16.68 7.27 11.71
CA ILE A 39 -16.67 8.73 11.95
C ILE A 39 -15.47 9.14 12.80
N LYS A 40 -15.14 8.43 13.89
CA LYS A 40 -13.95 8.72 14.71
C LYS A 40 -12.68 8.64 13.88
N TRP A 41 -12.53 7.57 13.09
CA TRP A 41 -11.37 7.35 12.23
C TRP A 41 -11.25 8.41 11.13
N TRP A 42 -12.37 8.70 10.45
CA TRP A 42 -12.44 9.71 9.39
C TRP A 42 -12.15 11.11 9.92
N ALA A 43 -12.64 11.46 11.12
CA ALA A 43 -12.38 12.75 11.76
C ALA A 43 -10.89 12.99 12.03
N VAL A 44 -10.16 11.96 12.48
CA VAL A 44 -8.69 12.02 12.64
C VAL A 44 -8.01 12.31 11.31
N LEU A 45 -8.36 11.57 10.26
CA LEU A 45 -7.78 11.77 8.93
C LEU A 45 -8.12 13.13 8.33
N LEU A 46 -9.35 13.63 8.53
CA LEU A 46 -9.75 14.98 8.14
C LEU A 46 -8.94 16.04 8.86
N PHE A 47 -8.77 15.89 10.18
CA PHE A 47 -7.98 16.82 10.99
C PHE A 47 -6.53 16.91 10.47
N ILE A 48 -5.87 15.77 10.26
CA ILE A 48 -4.54 15.71 9.65
C ILE A 48 -4.55 16.37 8.26
N GLY A 49 -5.56 16.06 7.45
CA GLY A 49 -5.73 16.63 6.12
C GLY A 49 -5.78 18.16 6.11
N PHE A 50 -6.58 18.77 6.99
CA PHE A 50 -6.67 20.22 7.12
C PHE A 50 -5.36 20.83 7.62
N LEU A 51 -4.74 20.19 8.62
CA LEU A 51 -3.52 20.69 9.24
C LEU A 51 -2.34 20.73 8.27
N PHE A 52 -2.23 19.76 7.36
CA PHE A 52 -1.16 19.72 6.35
C PHE A 52 -1.57 20.27 4.98
N PHE A 53 -2.80 20.78 4.85
CA PHE A 53 -3.29 21.33 3.58
C PHE A 53 -2.45 22.48 3.04
N PRO A 54 -1.94 23.45 3.84
CA PRO A 54 -1.11 24.54 3.32
C PRO A 54 0.16 24.05 2.61
N MET A 55 0.80 23.00 3.14
CA MET A 55 1.94 22.35 2.51
C MET A 55 1.54 21.68 1.19
N SER A 56 0.43 20.95 1.19
CA SER A 56 -0.07 20.27 0.00
C SER A 56 -0.43 21.24 -1.13
N VAL A 57 -1.07 22.38 -0.83
CA VAL A 57 -1.41 23.43 -1.81
C VAL A 57 -0.17 23.94 -2.56
N ASN A 58 0.98 24.01 -1.90
CA ASN A 58 2.22 24.46 -2.53
C ASN A 58 2.76 23.44 -3.54
N ILE A 59 2.70 22.15 -3.21
CA ILE A 59 3.15 21.04 -4.05
C ILE A 59 2.17 20.84 -5.21
N PHE A 60 0.90 20.70 -4.89
CA PHE A 60 -0.20 20.37 -5.82
C PHE A 60 -0.94 21.60 -6.33
N SER A 61 -0.24 22.73 -6.43
CA SER A 61 -0.84 24.00 -6.87
C SER A 61 -1.50 23.92 -8.26
N THR A 62 -1.09 22.97 -9.10
CA THR A 62 -1.66 22.72 -10.44
C THR A 62 -2.84 21.74 -10.43
N PHE A 63 -3.08 21.04 -9.32
CA PHE A 63 -4.15 20.06 -9.23
C PHE A 63 -5.50 20.73 -9.02
N THR A 64 -6.58 20.04 -9.40
CA THR A 64 -7.96 20.49 -9.27
C THR A 64 -8.40 20.68 -7.82
N ASP A 65 -8.04 19.75 -6.93
CA ASP A 65 -8.34 19.73 -5.50
C ASP A 65 -7.26 20.40 -4.64
N LYS A 66 -6.19 20.91 -5.26
CA LYS A 66 -5.00 21.44 -4.59
C LYS A 66 -4.32 20.45 -3.64
N GLY A 67 -4.53 19.16 -3.86
CA GLY A 67 -3.94 18.07 -3.08
C GLY A 67 -4.54 17.90 -1.69
N PHE A 68 -5.81 18.23 -1.47
CA PHE A 68 -6.46 18.01 -0.17
C PHE A 68 -6.48 16.52 0.23
N LEU A 69 -6.68 15.60 -0.71
CA LEU A 69 -6.62 14.17 -0.38
C LEU A 69 -5.19 13.75 -0.03
N PHE A 70 -4.19 14.25 -0.76
CA PHE A 70 -2.78 13.97 -0.49
C PHE A 70 -2.28 14.56 0.82
N SER A 71 -2.87 15.65 1.32
CA SER A 71 -2.44 16.25 2.59
C SER A 71 -2.66 15.31 3.77
N LYS A 72 -3.65 14.41 3.70
CA LYS A 72 -3.88 13.37 4.71
C LYS A 72 -2.70 12.40 4.80
N ILE A 73 -2.25 11.89 3.65
CA ILE A 73 -1.13 10.93 3.60
C ILE A 73 0.21 11.61 3.86
N ILE A 74 0.43 12.81 3.32
CA ILE A 74 1.64 13.60 3.62
C ILE A 74 1.70 13.92 5.11
N GLY A 75 0.58 14.36 5.70
CA GLY A 75 0.51 14.63 7.13
C GLY A 75 0.73 13.38 7.97
N LEU A 76 0.15 12.25 7.58
CA LEU A 76 0.38 10.97 8.24
C LEU A 76 1.85 10.54 8.14
N ALA A 77 2.46 10.60 6.96
CA ALA A 77 3.86 10.25 6.75
C ALA A 77 4.81 11.13 7.56
N VAL A 78 4.63 12.45 7.52
CA VAL A 78 5.49 13.40 8.26
C VAL A 78 5.31 13.25 9.77
N SER A 79 4.08 13.24 10.27
CA SER A 79 3.82 13.15 11.72
C SER A 79 4.27 11.82 12.31
N SER A 80 3.93 10.69 11.67
CA SER A 80 4.35 9.36 12.12
C SER A 80 5.86 9.18 12.03
N TYR A 81 6.52 9.64 10.96
CA TYR A 81 7.98 9.56 10.85
C TYR A 81 8.69 10.40 11.91
N VAL A 82 8.28 11.65 12.10
CA VAL A 82 8.86 12.52 13.14
C VAL A 82 8.67 11.89 14.52
N PHE A 83 7.48 11.35 14.79
CA PHE A 83 7.23 10.70 16.08
C PHE A 83 8.05 9.42 16.25
N TRP A 84 8.17 8.62 15.19
CA TRP A 84 9.02 7.43 15.16
C TRP A 84 10.48 7.79 15.45
N LEU A 85 11.01 8.84 14.83
CA LEU A 85 12.38 9.30 15.04
C LEU A 85 12.60 9.80 16.48
N LEU A 86 11.69 10.61 17.02
CA LEU A 86 11.77 11.08 18.41
C LEU A 86 11.66 9.92 19.40
N SER A 87 10.88 8.89 19.08
CA SER A 87 10.78 7.68 19.87
C SER A 87 12.05 6.84 19.80
N TYR A 88 12.65 6.69 18.62
CA TYR A 88 13.92 5.99 18.41
C TYR A 88 15.05 6.63 19.24
N LEU A 89 15.10 7.97 19.24
CA LEU A 89 16.05 8.75 20.03
C LEU A 89 15.72 8.77 21.54
N LYS A 90 14.67 8.03 21.97
CA LYS A 90 14.16 7.97 23.35
C LYS A 90 13.70 9.33 23.92
N LEU A 91 13.42 10.31 23.07
CA LEU A 91 12.97 11.65 23.47
C LEU A 91 11.50 11.68 23.85
N LEU A 92 10.65 10.91 23.16
CA LEU A 92 9.21 10.83 23.45
C LEU A 92 8.72 9.38 23.51
N LYS A 93 8.01 9.06 24.61
CA LYS A 93 7.33 7.76 24.76
C LYS A 93 6.13 7.67 23.83
N ILE A 94 5.83 6.46 23.36
CA ILE A 94 4.65 6.16 22.55
C ILE A 94 3.41 6.19 23.44
N THR A 95 2.74 7.35 23.48
CA THR A 95 1.47 7.56 24.20
C THR A 95 0.48 8.28 23.31
N THR A 96 -0.81 8.16 23.60
CA THR A 96 -1.87 8.85 22.85
C THR A 96 -1.68 10.37 22.85
N PHE A 97 -1.30 10.94 24.00
CA PHE A 97 -1.00 12.37 24.12
C PHE A 97 0.18 12.78 23.22
N ASN A 98 1.29 12.04 23.24
CA ASN A 98 2.46 12.36 22.43
C ASN A 98 2.20 12.18 20.93
N CYS A 99 1.36 11.22 20.51
CA CYS A 99 0.92 11.12 19.12
C CYS A 99 0.21 12.41 18.65
N TRP A 100 -0.75 12.90 19.44
CA TRP A 100 -1.46 14.15 19.14
C TRP A 100 -0.53 15.35 19.16
N TYR A 101 0.34 15.45 20.17
CA TYR A 101 1.31 16.53 20.30
C TYR A 101 2.21 16.64 19.05
N VAL A 102 2.84 15.54 18.62
CA VAL A 102 3.71 15.56 17.43
C VAL A 102 2.92 15.84 16.15
N THR A 103 1.71 15.31 16.01
CA THR A 103 0.85 15.58 14.86
C THR A 103 0.55 17.08 14.74
N VAL A 104 0.13 17.71 15.83
CA VAL A 104 -0.23 19.13 15.86
C VAL A 104 1.00 20.01 15.61
N ILE A 105 2.11 19.77 16.32
CA ILE A 105 3.31 20.59 16.21
C ILE A 105 3.94 20.48 14.82
N SER A 106 4.12 19.26 14.29
CA SER A 106 4.67 19.08 12.94
C SER A 106 3.78 19.72 11.87
N GLY A 107 2.47 19.62 12.02
CA GLY A 107 1.51 20.26 11.13
C GLY A 107 1.50 21.79 11.20
N ILE A 108 1.63 22.38 12.39
CA ILE A 108 1.78 23.83 12.56
C ILE A 108 3.10 24.30 11.93
N ILE A 109 4.23 23.65 12.22
CA ILE A 109 5.54 24.01 11.68
C ILE A 109 5.52 23.97 10.15
N THR A 110 5.06 22.85 9.58
CA THR A 110 4.99 22.70 8.11
C THR A 110 4.04 23.71 7.47
N SER A 111 2.92 24.04 8.14
CA SER A 111 2.00 25.09 7.70
C SER A 111 2.63 26.47 7.73
N VAL A 112 3.31 26.85 8.82
CA VAL A 112 3.99 28.15 8.95
C VAL A 112 5.07 28.30 7.88
N VAL A 113 5.95 27.30 7.73
CA VAL A 113 6.99 27.29 6.69
C VAL A 113 6.37 27.40 5.29
N SER A 114 5.27 26.68 5.05
CA SER A 114 4.58 26.71 3.77
C SER A 114 3.94 28.07 3.46
N LEU A 115 3.43 28.77 4.48
CA LEU A 115 2.78 30.06 4.36
C LEU A 115 3.76 31.24 4.30
N ALA A 116 4.94 31.11 4.92
CA ALA A 116 6.01 32.10 4.88
C ALA A 116 6.60 32.29 3.47
N GLY A 117 6.45 31.30 2.58
CA GLY A 117 6.88 31.41 1.19
C GLY A 117 6.12 32.48 0.40
N SER A 118 6.85 33.31 -0.37
CA SER A 118 6.28 34.37 -1.21
C SER A 118 5.17 33.84 -2.14
N GLY A 119 3.94 34.35 -1.99
CA GLY A 119 2.79 33.98 -2.82
C GLY A 119 1.99 32.75 -2.36
N SER A 120 2.40 32.05 -1.29
CA SER A 120 1.65 30.91 -0.72
C SER A 120 0.32 31.33 -0.12
N PHE A 121 0.27 32.47 0.60
CA PHE A 121 -0.97 33.00 1.16
C PHE A 121 -2.00 33.35 0.07
N LYS A 122 -1.54 33.91 -1.06
CA LYS A 122 -2.39 34.18 -2.23
C LYS A 122 -2.93 32.88 -2.82
N ARG A 123 -2.08 31.85 -2.99
CA ARG A 123 -2.49 30.51 -3.49
C ARG A 123 -3.52 29.83 -2.57
N LEU A 124 -3.33 29.88 -1.25
CA LEU A 124 -4.31 29.34 -0.31
C LEU A 124 -5.64 30.12 -0.39
N ARG A 125 -5.59 31.45 -0.47
CA ARG A 125 -6.79 32.29 -0.62
C ARG A 125 -7.51 32.05 -1.95
N THR A 126 -6.77 31.72 -3.02
CA THR A 126 -7.36 31.29 -4.30
C THR A 126 -8.05 29.92 -4.24
N CYS A 127 -7.86 29.11 -3.19
CA CYS A 127 -8.65 27.88 -3.00
C CYS A 127 -10.15 28.19 -2.78
N LYS A 128 -10.49 29.45 -2.45
CA LYS A 128 -11.88 29.94 -2.42
C LYS A 128 -12.53 30.09 -3.82
N TYR A 129 -11.81 29.85 -4.92
CA TYR A 129 -12.43 29.87 -6.25
C TYR A 129 -13.40 28.70 -6.43
N LYS A 130 -14.58 29.00 -7.01
CA LYS A 130 -15.74 28.12 -7.27
C LYS A 130 -15.43 26.75 -7.92
N GLY A 131 -14.21 26.50 -8.37
CA GLY A 131 -13.78 25.27 -9.05
C GLY A 131 -13.08 24.23 -8.18
N THR A 132 -12.46 24.56 -7.04
CA THR A 132 -11.66 23.59 -6.26
C THR A 132 -12.49 22.77 -5.28
N ILE A 133 -13.40 23.43 -4.53
CA ILE A 133 -14.26 22.78 -3.54
C ILE A 133 -15.05 21.59 -4.13
N PRO A 134 -15.65 21.68 -5.33
CA PRO A 134 -16.32 20.52 -5.92
C PRO A 134 -15.41 19.30 -6.11
N TRP A 135 -14.13 19.49 -6.46
CA TRP A 135 -13.18 18.37 -6.59
C TRP A 135 -12.76 17.80 -5.25
N ILE A 136 -12.57 18.65 -4.23
CA ILE A 136 -12.33 18.22 -2.86
C ILE A 136 -13.51 17.36 -2.38
N LEU A 137 -14.74 17.87 -2.48
CA LEU A 137 -15.93 17.15 -2.04
C LEU A 137 -16.19 15.88 -2.84
N THR A 138 -15.92 15.87 -4.15
CA THR A 138 -16.03 14.65 -4.97
C THR A 138 -15.01 13.60 -4.52
N GLY A 139 -13.75 13.98 -4.36
CA GLY A 139 -12.69 13.09 -3.89
C GLY A 139 -12.97 12.56 -2.48
N GLU A 140 -13.46 13.43 -1.59
CA GLU A 140 -13.84 13.08 -0.23
C GLU A 140 -15.05 12.15 -0.19
N SER A 141 -16.02 12.35 -1.09
CA SER A 141 -17.18 11.46 -1.23
C SER A 141 -16.75 10.07 -1.69
N ILE A 142 -15.82 9.98 -2.66
CA ILE A 142 -15.25 8.70 -3.12
C ILE A 142 -14.50 8.03 -1.96
N PHE A 143 -13.69 8.79 -1.22
CA PHE A 143 -12.97 8.28 -0.05
C PHE A 143 -13.94 7.74 1.00
N LEU A 144 -14.89 8.55 1.48
CA LEU A 144 -15.79 8.15 2.55
C LEU A 144 -16.72 7.00 2.13
N PHE A 145 -17.24 7.04 0.89
CA PHE A 145 -18.04 5.94 0.36
C PHE A 145 -17.25 4.63 0.34
N SER A 146 -16.01 4.68 -0.14
CA SER A 146 -15.14 3.50 -0.22
C SER A 146 -14.75 2.99 1.18
N LEU A 147 -14.51 3.91 2.13
CA LEU A 147 -14.22 3.57 3.52
C LEU A 147 -15.39 2.83 4.16
N CYS A 148 -16.60 3.38 4.05
CA CYS A 148 -17.80 2.74 4.59
C CYS A 148 -18.12 1.42 3.88
N PHE A 149 -18.00 1.40 2.54
CA PHE A 149 -18.24 0.20 1.73
C PHE A 149 -17.33 -0.95 2.15
N TRP A 150 -16.03 -0.70 2.23
CA TRP A 150 -15.09 -1.77 2.60
C TRP A 150 -15.19 -2.12 4.09
N THR A 151 -15.52 -1.16 4.96
CA THR A 151 -15.82 -1.44 6.37
C THR A 151 -17.02 -2.40 6.50
N TYR A 152 -18.09 -2.16 5.74
CA TYR A 152 -19.24 -3.06 5.71
C TYR A 152 -18.88 -4.45 5.18
N LEU A 153 -18.05 -4.55 4.14
CA LEU A 153 -17.55 -5.85 3.67
C LEU A 153 -16.76 -6.58 4.75
N ARG A 154 -15.84 -5.88 5.44
CA ARG A 154 -15.08 -6.46 6.56
C ARG A 154 -15.99 -7.01 7.65
N GLY A 155 -17.17 -6.42 7.85
CA GLY A 155 -18.17 -6.91 8.81
C GLY A 155 -18.70 -8.32 8.57
N PHE A 156 -18.54 -8.90 7.36
CA PHE A 156 -18.93 -10.30 7.10
C PHE A 156 -17.85 -11.31 7.50
N THR A 157 -16.58 -10.91 7.45
CA THR A 157 -15.43 -11.77 7.79
C THR A 157 -14.41 -10.97 8.60
N PRO A 158 -14.76 -10.46 9.80
CA PRO A 158 -13.90 -9.54 10.56
C PRO A 158 -12.70 -10.22 11.21
N LYS A 159 -12.76 -11.54 11.37
CA LYS A 159 -11.77 -12.35 12.08
C LYS A 159 -10.34 -12.10 11.62
N ILE A 160 -9.46 -11.90 12.59
CA ILE A 160 -8.01 -11.75 12.40
C ILE A 160 -7.39 -13.15 12.52
N GLU A 161 -7.75 -13.98 11.54
CA GLU A 161 -7.36 -15.39 11.45
C GLU A 161 -7.05 -15.73 9.99
N GLY A 162 -6.04 -16.59 9.78
CA GLY A 162 -5.63 -17.07 8.47
C GLY A 162 -4.69 -16.10 7.74
N LEU A 163 -3.80 -16.68 6.93
CA LEU A 163 -2.69 -15.96 6.29
C LEU A 163 -1.92 -15.11 7.31
N GLU A 164 -1.45 -13.92 6.92
CA GLU A 164 -0.53 -13.13 7.73
C GLU A 164 -1.22 -12.11 8.64
N LYS A 165 -2.56 -12.02 8.63
CA LYS A 165 -3.33 -11.13 9.54
C LYS A 165 -2.96 -11.31 11.00
N PHE A 166 -2.77 -12.56 11.41
CA PHE A 166 -2.43 -12.93 12.77
C PHE A 166 -1.11 -12.27 13.19
N MET A 167 -0.08 -12.39 12.35
CA MET A 167 1.21 -11.75 12.56
C MET A 167 1.12 -10.22 12.51
N ASP A 168 0.49 -9.66 11.47
CA ASP A 168 0.39 -8.20 11.29
C ASP A 168 -0.32 -7.53 12.48
N TYR A 169 -1.36 -8.17 13.02
CA TYR A 169 -2.06 -7.68 14.21
C TYR A 169 -1.19 -7.77 15.47
N GLY A 170 -0.41 -8.84 15.61
CA GLY A 170 0.58 -8.95 16.68
C GLY A 170 1.59 -7.81 16.66
N PHE A 171 2.13 -7.46 15.49
CA PHE A 171 3.06 -6.34 15.35
C PHE A 171 2.42 -5.01 15.79
N VAL A 172 1.17 -4.76 15.40
CA VAL A 172 0.42 -3.58 15.85
C VAL A 172 0.28 -3.57 17.37
N ASN A 173 -0.07 -4.69 18.00
CA ASN A 173 -0.19 -4.77 19.46
C ASN A 173 1.15 -4.60 20.18
N SER A 174 2.23 -5.19 19.67
CA SER A 174 3.55 -5.00 20.25
C SER A 174 3.96 -3.52 20.20
N ILE A 175 3.72 -2.84 19.09
CA ILE A 175 3.99 -1.39 18.96
C ILE A 175 3.12 -0.59 19.93
N LEU A 176 1.86 -0.95 20.10
CA LEU A 176 0.96 -0.28 21.03
C LEU A 176 1.35 -0.48 22.49
N ARG A 177 1.96 -1.60 22.86
CA ARG A 177 2.49 -1.80 24.22
C ARG A 177 3.90 -1.24 24.41
N SER A 178 4.63 -1.03 23.32
CA SER A 178 5.99 -0.51 23.36
C SER A 178 6.03 0.93 23.89
N GLY A 179 6.98 1.22 24.78
CA GLY A 179 7.25 2.59 25.23
C GLY A 179 8.04 3.41 24.20
N TYR A 180 8.91 2.76 23.43
CA TYR A 180 9.77 3.35 22.40
C TYR A 180 9.94 2.38 21.22
N VAL A 181 10.38 2.89 20.06
CA VAL A 181 10.88 2.06 18.95
C VAL A 181 12.41 1.87 19.04
N PRO A 182 12.98 0.78 18.50
CA PRO A 182 12.30 -0.35 17.87
C PRO A 182 11.47 -1.17 18.87
N PRO A 183 10.25 -1.60 18.49
CA PRO A 183 9.37 -2.37 19.36
C PRO A 183 9.95 -3.76 19.63
N LYS A 184 9.63 -4.34 20.80
CA LYS A 184 9.99 -5.73 21.10
C LYS A 184 9.35 -6.68 20.11
N ASP A 185 10.05 -7.75 19.75
CA ASP A 185 9.44 -8.81 18.97
C ASP A 185 8.47 -9.63 19.83
N MET A 186 7.21 -9.77 19.40
CA MET A 186 6.27 -10.59 20.17
C MET A 186 6.57 -12.10 20.05
N TRP A 187 7.34 -12.51 19.04
CA TRP A 187 7.58 -13.90 18.67
C TRP A 187 9.06 -14.30 18.79
N PHE A 188 9.89 -13.41 19.31
CA PHE A 188 11.30 -13.71 19.56
C PHE A 188 11.80 -12.92 20.77
N ALA A 189 11.47 -13.41 21.97
CA ALA A 189 11.80 -12.75 23.23
C ALA A 189 13.29 -12.35 23.31
N GLY A 190 13.53 -11.15 23.84
CA GLY A 190 14.87 -10.55 23.96
C GLY A 190 15.32 -9.75 22.74
N SER A 191 14.61 -9.80 21.62
CA SER A 191 14.93 -9.02 20.40
C SER A 191 13.86 -7.98 20.07
N SER A 192 14.18 -7.08 19.13
CA SER A 192 13.19 -6.23 18.47
C SER A 192 12.64 -6.88 17.20
N ILE A 193 11.48 -6.38 16.74
CA ILE A 193 10.87 -6.80 15.47
C ILE A 193 11.89 -6.61 14.34
N ASN A 194 12.33 -7.71 13.70
CA ASN A 194 13.22 -7.65 12.54
C ASN A 194 12.44 -7.78 11.22
N TYR A 195 11.56 -6.81 11.00
CA TYR A 195 10.71 -6.72 9.81
C TYR A 195 10.52 -5.26 9.41
N TYR A 196 10.13 -4.96 8.17
CA TYR A 196 9.82 -3.60 7.73
C TYR A 196 8.47 -3.10 8.29
N TYR A 197 8.42 -2.92 9.62
CA TYR A 197 7.22 -2.72 10.43
C TYR A 197 6.64 -1.29 10.38
N PHE A 198 7.22 -0.33 9.62
CA PHE A 198 6.76 1.06 9.67
C PHE A 198 5.31 1.22 9.21
N GLY A 199 4.83 0.36 8.31
CA GLY A 199 3.41 0.31 7.94
C GLY A 199 2.51 -0.02 9.14
N GLN A 200 2.84 -1.08 9.88
CA GLN A 200 2.15 -1.50 11.10
C GLN A 200 2.27 -0.43 12.20
N TYR A 201 3.40 0.29 12.26
CA TYR A 201 3.57 1.45 13.14
C TYR A 201 2.58 2.57 12.80
N VAL A 202 2.36 2.87 11.52
CA VAL A 202 1.37 3.86 11.09
C VAL A 202 -0.05 3.42 11.47
N THR A 203 -0.36 2.11 11.38
CA THR A 203 -1.62 1.56 11.88
C THR A 203 -1.77 1.80 13.39
N ALA A 204 -0.77 1.42 14.20
CA ALA A 204 -0.76 1.65 15.65
C ALA A 204 -0.90 3.15 16.00
N PHE A 205 -0.24 4.03 15.24
CA PHE A 205 -0.32 5.47 15.40
C PHE A 205 -1.75 5.99 15.20
N LEU A 206 -2.44 5.54 14.13
CA LEU A 206 -3.85 5.88 13.89
C LEU A 206 -4.81 5.24 14.91
N THR A 207 -4.53 4.02 15.38
CA THR A 207 -5.28 3.38 16.47
C THR A 207 -5.21 4.25 17.74
N ARG A 208 -4.04 4.78 18.11
CA ARG A 208 -3.92 5.71 19.24
C ARG A 208 -4.65 7.02 19.02
N LEU A 209 -4.50 7.65 17.85
CA LEU A 209 -5.17 8.93 17.56
C LEU A 209 -6.70 8.80 17.59
N SER A 210 -7.24 7.69 17.09
CA SER A 210 -8.67 7.42 17.03
C SER A 210 -9.26 6.85 18.33
N THR A 211 -8.42 6.38 19.25
CA THR A 211 -8.80 5.73 20.52
C THR A 211 -9.69 4.49 20.35
N LEU A 212 -9.69 3.90 19.15
CA LEU A 212 -10.42 2.67 18.88
C LEU A 212 -9.68 1.46 19.45
N LYS A 213 -10.43 0.42 19.78
CA LYS A 213 -9.86 -0.89 20.09
C LYS A 213 -9.09 -1.42 18.87
N THR A 214 -8.00 -2.13 19.13
CA THR A 214 -7.08 -2.65 18.12
C THR A 214 -7.78 -3.53 17.09
N GLU A 215 -8.60 -4.47 17.55
CA GLU A 215 -9.35 -5.45 16.76
C GLU A 215 -10.35 -4.81 15.79
N ILE A 216 -10.88 -3.62 16.14
CA ILE A 216 -11.75 -2.83 15.27
C ILE A 216 -10.90 -1.99 14.31
N SER A 217 -9.87 -1.33 14.85
CA SER A 217 -9.01 -0.44 14.06
C SER A 217 -8.27 -1.15 12.94
N TYR A 218 -7.91 -2.43 13.13
CA TYR A 218 -7.27 -3.26 12.10
C TYR A 218 -8.18 -3.39 10.86
N ASN A 219 -9.47 -3.70 11.07
CA ASN A 219 -10.46 -3.81 10.01
C ASN A 219 -10.74 -2.46 9.33
N ILE A 220 -10.79 -1.36 10.09
CA ILE A 220 -11.00 -0.01 9.52
C ILE A 220 -9.76 0.49 8.77
N MET A 221 -8.55 0.14 9.23
CA MET A 221 -7.31 0.45 8.52
C MET A 221 -7.29 -0.24 7.15
N MET A 222 -7.71 -1.50 7.07
CA MET A 222 -7.85 -2.21 5.79
C MET A 222 -8.79 -1.47 4.82
N ALA A 223 -9.95 -1.02 5.32
CA ALA A 223 -10.90 -0.21 4.56
C ALA A 223 -10.33 1.18 4.17
N THR A 224 -9.45 1.74 5.00
CA THR A 224 -8.76 3.01 4.75
C THR A 224 -7.78 2.90 3.59
N LEU A 225 -7.03 1.80 3.51
CA LEU A 225 -6.12 1.53 2.39
C LEU A 225 -6.89 1.45 1.07
N PHE A 226 -8.02 0.73 1.04
CA PHE A 226 -8.92 0.68 -0.11
C PHE A 226 -9.45 2.07 -0.49
N ALA A 227 -9.91 2.84 0.49
CA ALA A 227 -10.47 4.18 0.27
C ALA A 227 -9.46 5.18 -0.29
N PHE A 228 -8.21 5.15 0.20
CA PHE A 228 -7.13 5.96 -0.36
C PHE A 228 -6.71 5.48 -1.73
N SER A 229 -6.63 4.17 -1.98
CA SER A 229 -6.37 3.63 -3.32
C SER A 229 -7.37 4.17 -4.34
N MET A 230 -8.67 4.12 -4.01
CA MET A 230 -9.74 4.66 -4.87
C MET A 230 -9.62 6.17 -5.08
N SER A 231 -9.57 6.95 -4.01
CA SER A 231 -9.64 8.42 -4.09
C SER A 231 -8.36 9.07 -4.63
N LEU A 232 -7.18 8.53 -4.32
CA LEU A 232 -5.91 9.05 -4.83
C LEU A 232 -5.70 8.69 -6.30
N CYS A 233 -6.04 7.47 -6.74
CA CYS A 233 -6.00 7.12 -8.17
C CYS A 233 -6.95 8.00 -8.99
N PHE A 234 -8.16 8.25 -8.45
CA PHE A 234 -9.13 9.14 -9.06
C PHE A 234 -8.54 10.53 -9.32
N ILE A 235 -7.90 11.13 -8.32
CA ILE A 235 -7.43 12.51 -8.43
C ILE A 235 -6.19 12.62 -9.31
N ILE A 236 -5.27 11.64 -9.30
CA ILE A 236 -4.09 11.61 -10.19
C ILE A 236 -4.55 11.61 -11.64
N VAL A 237 -5.38 10.64 -12.03
CA VAL A 237 -5.76 10.45 -13.43
C VAL A 237 -6.72 11.54 -13.90
N SER A 238 -7.62 12.02 -13.02
CA SER A 238 -8.43 13.21 -13.32
C SER A 238 -7.54 14.41 -13.66
N ASN A 239 -6.47 14.62 -12.89
CA ASN A 239 -5.54 15.70 -13.17
C ASN A 239 -4.74 15.45 -14.45
N MET A 240 -4.30 14.23 -14.74
CA MET A 240 -3.64 13.91 -16.01
C MET A 240 -4.54 14.20 -17.22
N ILE A 241 -5.80 13.76 -17.19
CA ILE A 241 -6.74 13.97 -18.30
C ILE A 241 -7.02 15.46 -18.51
N LYS A 242 -7.14 16.22 -17.42
CA LYS A 242 -7.40 17.66 -17.48
C LYS A 242 -6.17 18.42 -17.99
N GLY A 243 -4.97 18.02 -17.57
CA GLY A 243 -3.70 18.61 -18.02
C GLY A 243 -3.42 18.36 -19.49
N HIS A 244 -3.80 17.18 -20.00
CA HIS A 244 -3.77 16.88 -21.44
C HIS A 244 -4.67 17.83 -22.27
N GLY A 245 -5.63 18.52 -21.66
CA GLY A 245 -6.50 19.50 -22.31
C GLY A 245 -7.95 19.06 -22.50
N VAL A 246 -8.37 17.95 -21.89
CA VAL A 246 -9.78 17.52 -21.94
C VAL A 246 -10.64 18.44 -21.07
N LYS A 247 -11.48 19.25 -21.72
CA LYS A 247 -12.34 20.26 -21.05
C LYS A 247 -13.61 19.69 -20.41
N THR A 248 -14.07 18.52 -20.84
CA THR A 248 -15.34 17.94 -20.39
C THR A 248 -15.18 17.20 -19.06
N ASN A 249 -15.69 17.76 -17.96
CA ASN A 249 -15.60 17.18 -16.61
C ASN A 249 -16.08 15.73 -16.55
N ILE A 250 -17.13 15.35 -17.29
CA ILE A 250 -17.62 13.96 -17.32
C ILE A 250 -16.50 13.01 -17.75
N SER A 251 -15.78 13.31 -18.83
CA SER A 251 -14.69 12.45 -19.30
C SER A 251 -13.48 12.43 -18.35
N VAL A 252 -13.24 13.54 -17.64
CA VAL A 252 -12.22 13.60 -16.58
C VAL A 252 -12.59 12.66 -15.44
N ILE A 253 -13.83 12.78 -14.93
CA ILE A 253 -14.37 11.94 -13.86
C ILE A 253 -14.37 10.47 -14.30
N THR A 254 -14.81 10.16 -15.53
CA THR A 254 -14.84 8.79 -16.05
C THR A 254 -13.45 8.16 -16.06
N GLY A 255 -12.42 8.84 -16.57
CA GLY A 255 -11.07 8.27 -16.59
C GLY A 255 -10.45 8.13 -15.20
N GLY A 256 -10.72 9.08 -14.30
CA GLY A 256 -10.36 8.96 -12.89
C GLY A 256 -11.01 7.74 -12.22
N LEU A 257 -12.32 7.53 -12.43
CA LEU A 257 -13.03 6.37 -11.88
C LEU A 257 -12.54 5.06 -12.51
N ILE A 258 -12.28 5.02 -13.81
CA ILE A 258 -11.69 3.84 -14.46
C ILE A 258 -10.36 3.47 -13.82
N ALA A 259 -9.44 4.42 -13.63
CA ALA A 259 -8.17 4.13 -12.97
C ALA A 259 -8.36 3.64 -11.53
N SER A 260 -9.27 4.26 -10.78
CA SER A 260 -9.58 3.88 -9.40
C SER A 260 -10.08 2.45 -9.30
N MET A 261 -11.03 2.09 -10.18
CA MET A 261 -11.60 0.75 -10.27
C MET A 261 -10.56 -0.27 -10.74
N LEU A 262 -9.78 0.03 -11.78
CA LEU A 262 -8.76 -0.90 -12.27
C LEU A 262 -7.66 -1.16 -11.25
N VAL A 263 -7.18 -0.13 -10.53
CA VAL A 263 -6.16 -0.31 -9.49
C VAL A 263 -6.71 -1.05 -8.29
N SER A 264 -7.92 -0.70 -7.82
CA SER A 264 -8.42 -1.19 -6.52
C SER A 264 -9.32 -2.42 -6.60
N LEU A 265 -9.97 -2.65 -7.75
CA LEU A 265 -10.91 -3.75 -7.98
C LEU A 265 -10.55 -4.60 -9.22
N GLY A 266 -9.74 -4.09 -10.16
CA GLY A 266 -9.38 -4.86 -11.35
C GLY A 266 -8.55 -6.10 -10.99
N GLY A 267 -8.90 -7.25 -11.56
CA GLY A 267 -8.07 -8.44 -11.56
C GLY A 267 -7.28 -8.63 -12.86
N ASN A 268 -6.62 -9.77 -13.02
CA ASN A 268 -6.04 -10.18 -14.30
C ASN A 268 -7.06 -10.94 -15.17
N LEU A 269 -6.65 -11.44 -16.34
CA LEU A 269 -7.55 -12.18 -17.24
C LEU A 269 -7.76 -13.65 -16.82
N HIS A 270 -7.13 -14.12 -15.74
CA HIS A 270 -7.28 -15.49 -15.28
C HIS A 270 -8.75 -15.82 -14.95
N SER A 271 -9.44 -14.93 -14.21
CA SER A 271 -10.86 -15.13 -13.89
C SER A 271 -11.76 -15.13 -15.12
N PHE A 272 -11.35 -14.46 -16.21
CA PHE A 272 -12.09 -14.52 -17.46
C PHE A 272 -11.92 -15.88 -18.14
N PHE A 273 -10.69 -16.34 -18.34
CA PHE A 273 -10.42 -17.61 -19.04
C PHE A 273 -10.79 -18.85 -18.22
N TYR A 274 -10.39 -18.88 -16.95
CA TYR A 274 -10.54 -20.06 -16.08
C TYR A 274 -11.76 -20.01 -15.18
N GLY A 275 -12.41 -18.85 -15.03
CA GLY A 275 -13.65 -18.71 -14.27
C GLY A 275 -14.88 -18.51 -15.15
N PHE A 276 -14.92 -17.44 -15.95
CA PHE A 276 -16.09 -17.12 -16.75
C PHE A 276 -16.25 -18.05 -17.96
N LEU A 277 -15.20 -18.29 -18.75
CA LEU A 277 -15.29 -19.13 -19.95
C LEU A 277 -15.41 -20.63 -19.63
N SER A 278 -14.82 -21.09 -18.52
CA SER A 278 -14.90 -22.50 -18.09
C SER A 278 -16.33 -22.95 -17.78
N LYS A 279 -17.24 -22.02 -17.45
CA LYS A 279 -18.69 -22.27 -17.31
C LYS A 279 -19.34 -22.85 -18.57
N PHE A 280 -18.74 -22.59 -19.72
CA PHE A 280 -19.21 -23.07 -21.02
C PHE A 280 -18.44 -24.31 -21.51
N SER A 281 -17.56 -24.89 -20.68
CA SER A 281 -16.87 -26.16 -20.93
C SER A 281 -17.42 -27.30 -20.08
N GLU A 282 -17.13 -28.54 -20.46
CA GLU A 282 -17.60 -29.75 -19.76
C GLU A 282 -17.23 -29.82 -18.27
N GLY A 283 -16.18 -29.10 -17.81
CA GLY A 283 -15.69 -29.12 -16.43
C GLY A 283 -16.52 -28.34 -15.39
N GLY A 284 -17.45 -27.48 -15.80
CA GLY A 284 -18.28 -26.66 -14.90
C GLY A 284 -17.55 -25.53 -14.14
N ASP A 285 -18.26 -24.86 -13.22
CA ASP A 285 -17.74 -23.73 -12.41
C ASP A 285 -17.03 -24.23 -11.13
N LYS A 286 -15.73 -24.53 -11.23
CA LYS A 286 -14.86 -24.90 -10.09
C LYS A 286 -13.85 -23.82 -9.71
N TYR A 287 -14.09 -22.58 -10.16
CA TYR A 287 -13.10 -21.52 -10.06
C TYR A 287 -12.91 -21.03 -8.63
N TRP A 288 -11.69 -21.06 -8.12
CA TRP A 288 -11.33 -20.47 -6.83
C TRP A 288 -10.50 -19.21 -7.07
N PHE A 289 -10.93 -18.07 -6.51
CA PHE A 289 -10.33 -16.78 -6.83
C PHE A 289 -8.80 -16.68 -6.61
N PRO A 290 -8.19 -17.33 -5.60
CA PRO A 290 -6.74 -17.32 -5.40
C PRO A 290 -5.94 -17.97 -6.54
N ASP A 291 -6.56 -18.81 -7.37
CA ASP A 291 -5.87 -19.40 -8.53
C ASP A 291 -5.32 -18.32 -9.47
N ALA A 292 -5.98 -17.15 -9.55
CA ALA A 292 -5.51 -16.00 -10.34
C ALA A 292 -4.16 -15.42 -9.89
N THR A 293 -3.72 -15.76 -8.67
CA THR A 293 -2.49 -15.24 -8.06
C THR A 293 -1.41 -16.31 -7.92
N ARG A 294 -1.78 -17.57 -8.19
CA ARG A 294 -0.94 -18.78 -8.10
C ARG A 294 -1.09 -19.57 -9.42
N TYR A 295 -0.82 -18.91 -10.54
CA TYR A 295 -0.95 -19.47 -11.89
C TYR A 295 0.38 -19.94 -12.51
N ILE A 296 1.40 -19.08 -12.57
CA ILE A 296 2.72 -19.43 -13.11
C ILE A 296 3.38 -20.51 -12.24
N GLY A 297 3.65 -21.65 -12.88
CA GLY A 297 4.24 -22.85 -12.26
C GLY A 297 3.24 -23.78 -11.58
N TYR A 298 1.96 -23.40 -11.56
CA TYR A 298 0.85 -24.25 -11.08
C TYR A 298 0.03 -24.81 -12.24
N ASN A 299 -0.09 -24.07 -13.35
CA ASN A 299 -0.81 -24.52 -14.53
C ASN A 299 -0.06 -24.16 -15.83
N PRO A 300 0.63 -25.12 -16.48
CA PRO A 300 0.93 -26.46 -15.96
C PRO A 300 1.87 -26.41 -14.75
N GLU A 301 1.88 -27.47 -13.95
CA GLU A 301 2.74 -27.56 -12.78
C GLU A 301 4.23 -27.66 -13.20
N THR A 302 5.08 -26.90 -12.52
CA THR A 302 6.54 -26.90 -12.73
C THR A 302 7.29 -26.77 -11.41
N ASN A 303 8.61 -26.94 -11.45
CA ASN A 303 9.51 -26.76 -10.31
C ASN A 303 9.85 -25.29 -9.98
N ASP A 304 9.02 -24.34 -10.42
CA ASP A 304 9.13 -22.91 -10.11
C ASP A 304 7.75 -22.26 -10.05
N LYS A 305 7.13 -22.37 -8.87
CA LYS A 305 5.84 -21.80 -8.52
C LYS A 305 6.03 -20.36 -8.07
N THR A 306 5.31 -19.43 -8.69
CA THR A 306 5.44 -18.00 -8.38
C THR A 306 4.14 -17.40 -7.87
N ILE A 307 4.26 -16.25 -7.19
CA ILE A 307 3.14 -15.48 -6.67
C ILE A 307 3.06 -14.15 -7.45
N HIS A 308 1.85 -13.75 -7.82
CA HIS A 308 1.58 -12.52 -8.59
C HIS A 308 0.25 -11.91 -8.13
N GLU A 309 0.23 -11.50 -6.86
CA GLU A 309 -0.92 -10.80 -6.29
C GLU A 309 -1.10 -9.41 -6.87
N PHE A 310 -2.32 -8.92 -6.75
CA PHE A 310 -2.75 -7.60 -7.21
C PHE A 310 -3.76 -7.03 -6.21
N PRO A 311 -3.98 -5.71 -6.17
CA PRO A 311 -4.55 -5.07 -4.99
C PRO A 311 -5.90 -5.62 -4.52
N VAL A 312 -6.83 -5.96 -5.43
CA VAL A 312 -8.13 -6.50 -5.01
C VAL A 312 -8.03 -7.86 -4.32
N TYR A 313 -7.03 -8.70 -4.66
CA TYR A 313 -6.77 -9.93 -3.90
C TYR A 313 -6.42 -9.57 -2.45
N SER A 314 -5.44 -8.66 -2.26
CA SER A 314 -4.98 -8.22 -0.94
C SER A 314 -6.09 -7.52 -0.13
N PHE A 315 -6.93 -6.71 -0.79
CA PHE A 315 -8.09 -6.09 -0.13
C PHE A 315 -9.14 -7.11 0.31
N VAL A 316 -9.34 -8.19 -0.46
CA VAL A 316 -10.28 -9.26 -0.13
C VAL A 316 -9.75 -10.07 1.05
N VAL A 317 -8.53 -10.60 0.97
CA VAL A 317 -7.96 -11.44 2.04
C VAL A 317 -7.73 -10.64 3.34
N SER A 318 -7.51 -9.32 3.21
CA SER A 318 -7.47 -8.35 4.31
C SER A 318 -6.26 -8.45 5.24
N ASP A 319 -5.11 -8.80 4.68
CA ASP A 319 -3.84 -8.81 5.39
C ASP A 319 -3.26 -7.39 5.38
N LEU A 320 -2.95 -6.83 6.56
CA LEU A 320 -2.23 -5.55 6.66
C LEU A 320 -0.73 -5.73 6.40
N HIS A 321 -0.42 -6.57 5.41
CA HIS A 321 0.96 -6.85 5.05
C HIS A 321 1.58 -5.58 4.48
N ALA A 322 2.88 -5.46 4.64
CA ALA A 322 3.68 -4.30 4.26
C ALA A 322 3.38 -3.68 2.90
N HIS A 323 3.32 -4.50 1.84
CA HIS A 323 3.05 -4.02 0.49
C HIS A 323 1.66 -3.39 0.34
N VAL A 324 0.66 -3.85 1.11
CA VAL A 324 -0.71 -3.32 1.12
C VAL A 324 -0.75 -1.98 1.83
N ILE A 325 -0.16 -1.90 3.04
CA ILE A 325 -0.09 -0.62 3.78
C ILE A 325 0.69 0.41 2.96
N ASN A 326 1.81 0.01 2.34
CA ASN A 326 2.67 0.93 1.62
C ASN A 326 2.02 1.53 0.35
N MET A 327 0.93 0.95 -0.16
CA MET A 327 0.22 1.45 -1.34
C MET A 327 -0.15 2.94 -1.24
N ILE A 328 -0.59 3.41 -0.06
CA ILE A 328 -1.01 4.80 0.10
C ILE A 328 0.17 5.78 -0.06
N PHE A 329 1.35 5.37 0.41
CA PHE A 329 2.58 6.15 0.30
C PHE A 329 3.10 6.12 -1.14
N VAL A 330 3.04 4.96 -1.79
CA VAL A 330 3.35 4.76 -3.21
C VAL A 330 2.50 5.65 -4.12
N ILE A 331 1.17 5.59 -3.99
CA ILE A 331 0.27 6.37 -4.86
C ILE A 331 0.44 7.87 -4.59
N THR A 332 0.69 8.25 -3.33
CA THR A 332 1.03 9.63 -2.98
C THR A 332 2.32 10.09 -3.62
N LEU A 333 3.39 9.28 -3.62
CA LEU A 333 4.65 9.60 -4.29
C LEU A 333 4.45 9.76 -5.81
N ILE A 334 3.68 8.89 -6.47
CA ILE A 334 3.34 9.05 -7.90
C ILE A 334 2.64 10.40 -8.14
N GLY A 335 1.70 10.78 -7.26
CA GLY A 335 1.05 12.09 -7.30
C GLY A 335 2.02 13.26 -7.14
N VAL A 336 2.93 13.18 -6.16
CA VAL A 336 4.01 14.16 -5.93
C VAL A 336 4.90 14.28 -7.17
N LEU A 337 5.30 13.15 -7.78
CA LEU A 337 6.13 13.14 -8.97
C LEU A 337 5.44 13.81 -10.17
N LEU A 338 4.13 13.58 -10.37
CA LEU A 338 3.36 14.29 -11.40
C LEU A 338 3.31 15.80 -11.13
N ALA A 339 3.09 16.21 -9.87
CA ALA A 339 3.06 17.62 -9.48
C ALA A 339 4.42 18.30 -9.69
N VAL A 340 5.51 17.62 -9.30
CA VAL A 340 6.89 18.06 -9.51
C VAL A 340 7.21 18.17 -11.00
N PHE A 341 6.83 17.18 -11.80
CA PHE A 341 7.07 17.21 -13.25
C PHE A 341 6.44 18.47 -13.88
N ARG A 342 5.18 18.76 -13.54
CA ARG A 342 4.49 19.99 -14.00
C ARG A 342 5.17 21.27 -13.52
N LYS A 343 5.59 21.31 -12.27
CA LYS A 343 6.26 22.48 -11.70
C LYS A 343 7.60 22.76 -12.37
N LEU A 344 8.33 21.70 -12.73
CA LEU A 344 9.58 21.80 -13.48
C LEU A 344 9.35 22.29 -14.92
N GLU A 345 8.26 21.88 -15.57
CA GLU A 345 7.88 22.38 -16.89
C GLU A 345 7.48 23.86 -16.87
N VAL A 346 6.64 24.30 -15.94
CA VAL A 346 6.14 25.69 -15.90
C VAL A 346 7.26 26.72 -15.67
N ARG A 347 8.38 26.30 -15.04
CA ARG A 347 9.51 27.17 -14.73
C ARG A 347 10.32 27.66 -15.95
N THR A 348 10.01 27.20 -17.16
CA THR A 348 10.73 27.59 -18.39
C THR A 348 9.96 28.56 -19.30
N GLY A 349 8.75 29.01 -18.93
CA GLY A 349 8.03 30.05 -19.69
C GLY A 349 8.69 31.43 -19.57
N GLU A 350 8.59 32.26 -20.63
CA GLU A 350 9.29 33.55 -20.87
C GLU A 350 9.18 34.64 -19.78
N SER A 351 8.52 34.39 -18.64
CA SER A 351 8.27 35.38 -17.58
C SER A 351 9.00 35.14 -16.26
N PHE A 352 9.93 34.17 -16.16
CA PHE A 352 10.71 33.95 -14.94
C PHE A 352 12.15 34.44 -15.08
N LYS A 353 12.49 35.55 -14.39
CA LYS A 353 13.86 36.09 -14.26
C LYS A 353 14.84 34.99 -13.86
N MET A 354 16.01 34.96 -14.52
CA MET A 354 17.14 34.06 -14.26
C MET A 354 17.33 33.82 -12.76
N ARG A 355 17.07 32.59 -12.31
CA ARG A 355 17.32 32.14 -10.95
C ARG A 355 18.75 31.62 -10.81
N ASN A 356 19.25 31.76 -9.59
CA ASN A 356 20.53 31.21 -9.12
C ASN A 356 20.68 29.74 -9.55
N PRO A 357 21.85 29.29 -10.06
CA PRO A 357 22.12 27.89 -10.40
C PRO A 357 21.67 26.89 -9.32
N PHE A 358 21.72 27.28 -8.05
CA PHE A 358 21.27 26.48 -6.92
C PHE A 358 19.76 26.16 -6.97
N GLU A 359 18.91 27.11 -7.37
CA GLU A 359 17.45 26.92 -7.46
C GLU A 359 17.03 26.12 -8.71
N GLU A 360 17.93 26.00 -9.70
CA GLU A 360 17.77 25.08 -10.83
C GLU A 360 18.09 23.64 -10.41
N LEU A 361 19.13 23.45 -9.59
CA LEU A 361 19.55 22.13 -9.11
C LEU A 361 18.62 21.58 -8.02
N PHE A 362 18.19 22.42 -7.07
CA PHE A 362 17.42 21.99 -5.91
C PHE A 362 16.00 22.54 -5.92
N ILE A 363 15.03 21.64 -5.70
CA ILE A 363 13.63 22.00 -5.42
C ILE A 363 13.25 21.49 -4.02
N PRO A 364 12.45 22.23 -3.24
CA PRO A 364 12.07 21.80 -1.88
C PRO A 364 11.40 20.43 -1.85
N GLU A 365 10.67 20.07 -2.91
CA GLU A 365 9.99 18.78 -3.03
C GLU A 365 10.94 17.57 -3.00
N ILE A 366 12.24 17.74 -3.27
CA ILE A 366 13.25 16.67 -3.16
C ILE A 366 13.32 16.11 -1.72
N ILE A 367 13.11 16.94 -0.70
CA ILE A 367 13.10 16.49 0.70
C ILE A 367 11.93 15.55 0.94
N LEU A 368 10.73 15.90 0.44
CA LEU A 368 9.55 15.07 0.59
C LEU A 368 9.69 13.76 -0.20
N ILE A 369 10.22 13.81 -1.42
CA ILE A 369 10.50 12.60 -2.22
C ILE A 369 11.50 11.70 -1.50
N GLY A 370 12.57 12.28 -0.95
CA GLY A 370 13.56 11.58 -0.14
C GLY A 370 12.93 10.92 1.09
N LEU A 371 12.02 11.60 1.79
CA LEU A 371 11.28 11.04 2.93
C LEU A 371 10.44 9.84 2.54
N PHE A 372 9.62 9.94 1.47
CA PHE A 372 8.79 8.80 1.02
C PHE A 372 9.64 7.60 0.60
N ILE A 373 10.72 7.84 -0.15
CA ILE A 373 11.64 6.78 -0.59
C ILE A 373 12.41 6.19 0.60
N GLY A 374 12.71 6.99 1.63
CA GLY A 374 13.26 6.52 2.91
C GLY A 374 12.27 5.64 3.68
N ILE A 375 11.01 6.07 3.79
CA ILE A 375 9.91 5.30 4.40
C ILE A 375 9.77 3.93 3.73
N PHE A 376 9.93 3.83 2.41
CA PHE A 376 9.83 2.55 1.71
C PHE A 376 10.85 1.52 2.21
N GLN A 377 12.05 1.92 2.61
CA GLN A 377 13.01 0.98 3.22
C GLN A 377 12.49 0.42 4.56
N MET A 378 11.66 1.19 5.26
CA MET A 378 11.11 0.86 6.58
C MET A 378 9.74 0.18 6.51
N SER A 379 9.00 0.31 5.40
CA SER A 379 7.62 -0.17 5.24
C SER A 379 7.43 -1.24 4.17
N ASN A 380 8.21 -1.24 3.09
CA ASN A 380 8.26 -2.29 2.06
C ASN A 380 9.51 -2.09 1.19
N TYR A 381 10.60 -2.77 1.54
CA TYR A 381 11.93 -2.49 1.01
C TYR A 381 12.02 -2.53 -0.53
N TRP A 382 11.23 -3.38 -1.20
CA TRP A 382 11.22 -3.48 -2.66
C TRP A 382 10.76 -2.20 -3.36
N ASP A 383 9.94 -1.38 -2.70
CA ASP A 383 9.44 -0.13 -3.27
C ASP A 383 10.53 0.95 -3.32
N PHE A 384 11.59 0.84 -2.52
CA PHE A 384 12.75 1.73 -2.54
C PHE A 384 13.41 1.82 -3.93
N PRO A 385 13.98 0.73 -4.50
CA PRO A 385 14.62 0.79 -5.81
C PRO A 385 13.64 1.05 -6.96
N ILE A 386 12.39 0.58 -6.85
CA ILE A 386 11.35 0.78 -7.86
C ILE A 386 11.08 2.28 -8.03
N TYR A 387 10.73 2.97 -6.95
CA TYR A 387 10.32 4.36 -7.03
C TYR A 387 11.49 5.34 -7.10
N LEU A 388 12.69 4.94 -6.69
CA LEU A 388 13.92 5.65 -7.03
C LEU A 388 14.14 5.68 -8.55
N THR A 389 13.86 4.56 -9.24
CA THR A 389 13.94 4.46 -10.72
C THR A 389 12.86 5.30 -11.40
N VAL A 390 11.61 5.25 -10.93
CA VAL A 390 10.51 6.10 -11.46
C VAL A 390 10.84 7.58 -11.28
N THR A 391 11.39 7.97 -10.13
CA THR A 391 11.85 9.34 -9.85
C THR A 391 12.95 9.77 -10.82
N LEU A 392 13.91 8.88 -11.11
CA LEU A 392 14.96 9.13 -12.10
C LEU A 392 14.36 9.38 -13.49
N PHE A 393 13.42 8.56 -13.96
CA PHE A 393 12.76 8.77 -15.25
C PHE A 393 12.04 10.11 -15.32
N VAL A 394 11.36 10.53 -14.25
CA VAL A 394 10.72 11.85 -14.17
C VAL A 394 11.75 12.98 -14.27
N PHE A 395 12.88 12.88 -13.56
CA PHE A 395 13.93 13.88 -13.65
C PHE A 395 14.62 13.93 -15.01
N ILE A 396 14.87 12.77 -15.65
CA ILE A 396 15.39 12.70 -17.01
C ILE A 396 14.44 13.42 -17.98
N CYS A 397 13.15 13.05 -17.99
CA CYS A 397 12.18 13.64 -18.90
C CYS A 397 11.97 15.14 -18.63
N ALA A 398 11.92 15.56 -17.36
CA ALA A 398 11.87 16.97 -17.00
C ALA A 398 13.11 17.72 -17.48
N GLY A 399 14.31 17.17 -17.25
CA GLY A 399 15.56 17.76 -17.70
C GLY A 399 15.63 17.91 -19.22
N ILE A 400 15.21 16.90 -19.98
CA ILE A 400 15.14 16.95 -21.45
C ILE A 400 14.19 18.05 -21.91
N ARG A 401 13.02 18.21 -21.29
CA ARG A 401 12.07 19.29 -21.65
C ARG A 401 12.59 20.67 -21.31
N GLN A 402 13.39 20.80 -20.24
CA GLN A 402 13.96 22.07 -19.79
C GLN A 402 15.16 22.51 -20.65
N ASN A 403 16.09 21.58 -20.91
CA ASN A 403 17.43 21.89 -21.42
C ASN A 403 17.79 21.10 -22.70
N GLY A 404 16.84 20.38 -23.29
CA GLY A 404 17.05 19.49 -24.45
C GLY A 404 17.93 18.27 -24.11
N PHE A 405 18.34 17.54 -25.15
CA PHE A 405 19.35 16.49 -25.04
C PHE A 405 20.76 17.09 -24.93
N SER A 406 21.11 17.61 -23.75
CA SER A 406 22.36 18.31 -23.50
C SER A 406 23.12 17.76 -22.29
N LYS A 407 24.43 18.07 -22.18
CA LYS A 407 25.23 17.75 -20.98
C LYS A 407 24.61 18.34 -19.70
N LYS A 408 24.01 19.53 -19.80
CA LYS A 408 23.32 20.20 -18.69
C LYS A 408 22.18 19.35 -18.13
N THR A 409 21.40 18.72 -19.01
CA THR A 409 20.32 17.79 -18.60
C THR A 409 20.85 16.62 -17.77
N ALA A 410 21.97 16.02 -18.17
CA ALA A 410 22.58 14.92 -17.43
C ALA A 410 23.04 15.38 -16.02
N VAL A 411 23.70 16.53 -15.92
CA VAL A 411 24.18 17.08 -14.64
C VAL A 411 23.03 17.40 -13.69
N VAL A 412 22.02 18.16 -14.16
CA VAL A 412 20.86 18.54 -13.32
C VAL A 412 20.11 17.30 -12.84
N THR A 413 19.91 16.32 -13.72
CA THR A 413 19.25 15.05 -13.37
C THR A 413 20.05 14.29 -12.32
N MET A 414 21.37 14.15 -12.53
CA MET A 414 22.24 13.42 -11.61
C MET A 414 22.27 14.06 -10.23
N VAL A 415 22.39 15.38 -10.14
CA VAL A 415 22.39 16.10 -8.85
C VAL A 415 21.06 15.92 -8.12
N ARG A 416 19.91 16.08 -8.81
CA ARG A 416 18.59 15.87 -8.21
C ARG A 416 18.41 14.43 -7.74
N PHE A 417 18.82 13.46 -8.56
CA PHE A 417 18.76 12.04 -8.24
C PHE A 417 19.62 11.68 -7.03
N LEU A 418 20.89 12.08 -7.01
CA LEU A 418 21.80 11.85 -5.89
C LEU A 418 21.29 12.52 -4.61
N SER A 419 20.69 13.71 -4.71
CA SER A 419 20.09 14.39 -3.56
C SER A 419 18.94 13.58 -2.96
N VAL A 420 18.05 13.05 -3.79
CA VAL A 420 16.97 12.16 -3.36
C VAL A 420 17.53 10.88 -2.71
N LEU A 421 18.52 10.26 -3.35
CA LEU A 421 19.17 9.04 -2.83
C LEU A 421 19.78 9.30 -1.45
N ILE A 422 20.61 10.33 -1.30
CA ILE A 422 21.26 10.70 -0.04
C ILE A 422 20.20 10.98 1.03
N LEU A 423 19.19 11.80 0.75
CA LEU A 423 18.14 12.11 1.71
C LEU A 423 17.34 10.86 2.11
N SER A 424 17.03 9.97 1.18
CA SER A 424 16.31 8.73 1.49
C SER A 424 17.11 7.80 2.40
N LEU A 425 18.42 7.69 2.17
CA LEU A 425 19.31 6.94 3.04
C LEU A 425 19.44 7.59 4.41
N MET A 426 19.50 8.93 4.48
CA MET A 426 19.52 9.67 5.75
C MET A 426 18.24 9.44 6.57
N PHE A 427 17.06 9.52 5.93
CA PHE A 427 15.80 9.31 6.64
C PHE A 427 15.64 7.85 7.11
N ALA A 428 16.11 6.88 6.34
CA ALA A 428 16.05 5.46 6.71
C ALA A 428 17.20 5.02 7.63
N LEU A 429 18.25 5.84 7.80
CA LEU A 429 19.47 5.45 8.52
C LEU A 429 19.19 4.91 9.93
N PRO A 430 18.38 5.55 10.79
CA PRO A 430 18.14 5.04 12.13
C PRO A 430 17.50 3.64 12.14
N PHE A 431 16.63 3.36 11.16
CA PHE A 431 15.98 2.06 11.01
C PHE A 431 16.96 1.01 10.51
N ASN A 432 17.73 1.34 9.47
CA ASN A 432 18.73 0.45 8.87
C ASN A 432 19.87 0.09 9.83
N LEU A 433 20.12 0.89 10.86
CA LEU A 433 21.10 0.57 11.92
C LEU A 433 20.60 -0.50 12.90
N THR A 434 19.28 -0.73 12.97
CA THR A 434 18.65 -1.71 13.88
C THR A 434 18.01 -2.89 13.15
N PHE A 435 18.05 -2.89 11.82
CA PHE A 435 17.43 -3.90 10.98
C PHE A 435 18.48 -4.85 10.43
N ASP A 436 18.35 -6.14 10.73
CA ASP A 436 19.21 -7.18 10.18
C ASP A 436 18.74 -7.53 8.77
N LYS A 437 19.67 -7.47 7.81
CA LYS A 437 19.37 -7.70 6.40
C LYS A 437 18.93 -9.15 6.17
N ILE A 438 17.69 -9.31 5.73
CA ILE A 438 17.19 -10.56 5.15
C ILE A 438 18.04 -10.88 3.89
N SER A 439 18.52 -12.12 3.77
CA SER A 439 19.43 -12.58 2.69
C SER A 439 19.05 -12.03 1.30
N SER A 440 20.03 -11.48 0.58
CA SER A 440 19.80 -10.63 -0.61
C SER A 440 20.78 -10.87 -1.75
N GLN A 441 21.10 -12.13 -2.06
CA GLN A 441 21.89 -12.43 -3.26
C GLN A 441 21.01 -12.32 -4.51
N ILE A 442 21.43 -11.53 -5.50
CA ILE A 442 20.78 -11.48 -6.82
C ILE A 442 21.33 -12.62 -7.69
N CYS A 443 20.43 -13.43 -8.25
CA CYS A 443 20.70 -14.59 -9.07
C CYS A 443 20.04 -14.47 -10.45
N PHE A 444 20.61 -15.10 -11.48
CA PHE A 444 19.94 -15.22 -12.78
C PHE A 444 18.81 -16.24 -12.72
N ALA A 445 17.67 -15.90 -13.33
CA ALA A 445 16.52 -16.78 -13.42
C ALA A 445 16.81 -17.97 -14.34
N LYS A 446 16.75 -19.18 -13.76
CA LYS A 446 16.93 -20.46 -14.47
C LYS A 446 15.65 -20.89 -15.19
N ASN A 447 14.49 -20.63 -14.57
CA ASN A 447 13.16 -20.92 -15.12
C ASN A 447 12.52 -19.65 -15.67
N ARG A 448 11.60 -19.82 -16.63
CA ARG A 448 10.90 -18.72 -17.32
C ARG A 448 9.41 -18.99 -17.37
N SER A 449 8.62 -17.94 -17.31
CA SER A 449 7.17 -18.03 -17.44
C SER A 449 6.79 -18.29 -18.90
N LEU A 450 5.76 -19.11 -19.11
CA LEU A 450 5.29 -19.38 -20.47
C LEU A 450 4.63 -18.11 -21.05
N PRO A 451 4.79 -17.82 -22.36
CA PRO A 451 4.23 -16.59 -22.94
C PRO A 451 2.73 -16.44 -22.75
N HIS A 452 1.96 -17.53 -22.84
CA HIS A 452 0.52 -17.49 -22.60
C HIS A 452 0.17 -17.17 -21.14
N GLN A 453 1.00 -17.60 -20.17
CA GLN A 453 0.78 -17.28 -18.76
C GLN A 453 0.92 -15.77 -18.53
N LEU A 454 1.96 -15.16 -19.12
CA LEU A 454 2.15 -13.72 -19.07
C LEU A 454 1.02 -12.96 -19.77
N LEU A 455 0.47 -13.49 -20.87
CA LEU A 455 -0.69 -12.89 -21.55
C LEU A 455 -1.98 -12.98 -20.73
N VAL A 456 -2.21 -14.08 -20.00
CA VAL A 456 -3.35 -14.20 -19.09
C VAL A 456 -3.22 -13.23 -17.91
N LEU A 457 -2.02 -13.09 -17.35
CA LEU A 457 -1.82 -12.24 -16.18
C LEU A 457 -1.76 -10.73 -16.52
N TRP A 458 -1.10 -10.38 -17.62
CA TRP A 458 -0.73 -9.00 -17.95
C TRP A 458 -1.24 -8.51 -19.31
N GLY A 459 -1.95 -9.37 -20.07
CA GLY A 459 -2.27 -9.11 -21.48
C GLY A 459 -3.15 -7.89 -21.71
N TYR A 460 -4.11 -7.61 -20.82
CA TYR A 460 -4.97 -6.43 -21.00
C TYR A 460 -4.21 -5.14 -20.72
N GLN A 461 -3.34 -5.12 -19.69
CA GLN A 461 -2.48 -3.98 -19.40
C GLN A 461 -1.49 -3.75 -20.54
N LEU A 462 -0.84 -4.81 -21.04
CA LEU A 462 0.06 -4.74 -22.19
C LEU A 462 -0.67 -4.29 -23.46
N ALA A 463 -1.94 -4.65 -23.65
CA ALA A 463 -2.74 -4.14 -24.76
C ALA A 463 -2.90 -2.61 -24.68
N PHE A 464 -3.18 -2.04 -23.49
CA PHE A 464 -3.20 -0.59 -23.30
C PHE A 464 -1.85 0.05 -23.64
N VAL A 465 -0.74 -0.53 -23.18
CA VAL A 465 0.62 -0.06 -23.48
C VAL A 465 0.86 -0.07 -24.99
N VAL A 466 0.70 -1.22 -25.65
CA VAL A 466 0.97 -1.36 -27.09
C VAL A 466 0.12 -0.40 -27.90
N ILE A 467 -1.18 -0.29 -27.61
CA ILE A 467 -2.09 0.64 -28.29
C ILE A 467 -1.62 2.08 -28.10
N PHE A 468 -1.26 2.47 -26.88
CA PHE A 468 -0.81 3.83 -26.59
C PHE A 468 0.47 4.18 -27.34
N PHE A 469 1.47 3.30 -27.31
CA PHE A 469 2.74 3.49 -28.02
C PHE A 469 2.54 3.53 -29.54
N VAL A 470 1.72 2.64 -30.10
CA VAL A 470 1.38 2.69 -31.54
C VAL A 470 0.72 4.02 -31.92
N ILE A 471 -0.13 4.57 -31.06
CA ILE A 471 -0.79 5.85 -31.32
C ILE A 471 0.19 7.02 -31.29
N ILE A 472 0.96 7.18 -30.21
CA ILE A 472 1.81 8.36 -29.99
C ILE A 472 3.10 8.31 -30.83
N LEU A 473 3.69 7.13 -31.05
CA LEU A 473 4.91 7.00 -31.84
C LEU A 473 4.59 6.94 -33.32
N TYR A 474 3.53 6.24 -33.74
CA TYR A 474 3.28 5.95 -35.15
C TYR A 474 2.06 6.65 -35.73
N ALA A 475 0.87 6.42 -35.18
CA ALA A 475 -0.36 6.89 -35.79
C ALA A 475 -0.37 8.43 -35.90
N GLU A 476 -0.34 9.16 -34.79
CA GLU A 476 -0.50 10.62 -34.79
C GLU A 476 0.61 11.35 -35.58
N GLN A 477 1.84 10.85 -35.50
CA GLN A 477 2.97 11.42 -36.24
C GLN A 477 2.86 11.17 -37.74
N ASN A 478 2.42 9.98 -38.16
CA ASN A 478 2.18 9.67 -39.58
C ASN A 478 1.01 10.47 -40.15
N ILE A 479 -0.03 10.73 -39.36
CA ILE A 479 -1.14 11.61 -39.76
C ILE A 479 -0.65 13.02 -39.99
N SER A 480 0.14 13.54 -39.05
CA SER A 480 0.73 14.88 -39.13
C SER A 480 1.57 15.00 -40.41
N TRP A 481 2.40 14.00 -40.70
CA TRP A 481 3.18 13.94 -41.95
C TRP A 481 2.30 13.88 -43.21
N LYS A 482 1.25 13.05 -43.21
CA LYS A 482 0.32 12.95 -44.36
C LYS A 482 -0.42 14.26 -44.64
N ARG A 483 -0.73 15.04 -43.60
CA ARG A 483 -1.44 16.33 -43.70
C ARG A 483 -0.53 17.51 -44.02
N ALA A 484 0.76 17.44 -43.69
CA ALA A 484 1.72 18.49 -43.99
C ALA A 484 1.93 18.67 -45.50
N LYS A 485 2.25 19.91 -45.90
CA LYS A 485 2.54 20.29 -47.29
C LYS A 485 3.93 20.96 -47.40
N GLY A 486 4.49 21.00 -48.61
CA GLY A 486 5.74 21.71 -48.89
C GLY A 486 6.94 21.23 -48.06
N THR A 487 7.73 22.18 -47.57
CA THR A 487 8.98 21.97 -46.81
C THR A 487 8.74 21.25 -45.48
N GLU A 488 7.60 21.49 -44.83
CA GLU A 488 7.21 20.82 -43.57
C GLU A 488 7.05 19.31 -43.76
N LYS A 489 6.46 18.88 -44.88
CA LYS A 489 6.31 17.45 -45.22
C LYS A 489 7.65 16.76 -45.38
N ILE A 490 8.62 17.43 -46.00
CA ILE A 490 9.99 16.92 -46.18
C ILE A 490 10.70 16.80 -44.83
N LYS A 491 10.57 17.82 -43.96
CA LYS A 491 11.11 17.80 -42.59
C LYS A 491 10.52 16.65 -41.78
N LEU A 492 9.20 16.54 -41.72
CA LEU A 492 8.51 15.49 -40.98
C LEU A 492 8.87 14.09 -41.50
N ARG A 493 9.07 13.92 -42.83
CA ARG A 493 9.51 12.65 -43.41
C ARG A 493 10.87 12.19 -42.85
N LYS A 494 11.82 13.12 -42.70
CA LYS A 494 13.14 12.84 -42.10
C LYS A 494 13.03 12.49 -40.61
N GLU A 495 12.00 12.97 -39.92
CA GLU A 495 11.69 12.70 -38.51
C GLU A 495 10.88 11.39 -38.27
N LEU A 496 10.67 10.54 -39.28
CA LEU A 496 9.87 9.30 -39.14
C LEU A 496 10.64 8.06 -38.65
N ASN A 497 11.91 8.19 -38.27
CA ASN A 497 12.66 7.11 -37.62
C ASN A 497 12.34 7.01 -36.11
N LEU A 498 12.64 5.87 -35.48
CA LEU A 498 12.26 5.61 -34.08
C LEU A 498 12.82 6.63 -33.09
N ILE A 499 14.11 6.99 -33.23
CA ILE A 499 14.79 7.93 -32.32
C ILE A 499 14.13 9.31 -32.38
N ALA A 500 13.87 9.82 -33.58
CA ALA A 500 13.19 11.09 -33.79
C ALA A 500 11.75 11.07 -33.23
N ARG A 501 11.02 9.96 -33.42
CA ARG A 501 9.67 9.78 -32.86
C ARG A 501 9.67 9.84 -31.34
N VAL A 502 10.59 9.13 -30.68
CA VAL A 502 10.72 9.11 -29.21
C VAL A 502 11.10 10.50 -28.70
N ARG A 503 12.09 11.14 -29.32
CA ARG A 503 12.49 12.52 -29.00
C ARG A 503 11.31 13.49 -29.08
N LYS A 504 10.52 13.38 -30.15
CA LYS A 504 9.32 14.20 -30.35
C LYS A 504 8.26 13.97 -29.27
N VAL A 505 8.06 12.74 -28.81
CA VAL A 505 7.14 12.47 -27.68
C VAL A 505 7.63 13.18 -26.43
N ILE A 506 8.90 12.99 -26.04
CA ILE A 506 9.44 13.58 -24.81
C ILE A 506 9.42 15.11 -24.85
N GLU A 507 9.77 15.73 -25.99
CA GLU A 507 9.92 17.19 -26.10
C GLU A 507 8.61 17.93 -26.45
N LYS A 508 7.71 17.33 -27.25
CA LYS A 508 6.58 18.05 -27.88
C LYS A 508 5.19 17.56 -27.47
N TYR A 509 5.04 16.31 -27.02
CA TYR A 509 3.74 15.86 -26.55
C TYR A 509 3.41 16.48 -25.19
N SER A 510 2.15 16.34 -24.77
CA SER A 510 1.71 16.78 -23.45
C SER A 510 2.55 16.12 -22.36
N LEU A 511 2.79 16.83 -21.26
CA LEU A 511 3.53 16.28 -20.12
C LEU A 511 2.86 15.01 -19.60
N GLU A 512 1.54 14.96 -19.65
CA GLU A 512 0.74 13.82 -19.21
C GLU A 512 0.91 12.59 -20.10
N ASP A 513 1.11 12.76 -21.41
CA ASP A 513 1.49 11.65 -22.30
C ASP A 513 2.87 11.10 -21.91
N VAL A 514 3.85 11.98 -21.61
CA VAL A 514 5.20 11.57 -21.20
C VAL A 514 5.16 10.87 -19.84
N PHE A 515 4.36 11.37 -18.89
CA PHE A 515 4.19 10.71 -17.59
C PHE A 515 3.54 9.33 -17.73
N ALA A 516 2.54 9.19 -18.59
CA ALA A 516 1.96 7.87 -18.91
C ALA A 516 3.00 6.92 -19.54
N VAL A 517 3.88 7.42 -20.41
CA VAL A 517 5.01 6.63 -20.94
C VAL A 517 5.94 6.14 -19.82
N ILE A 518 6.28 7.00 -18.84
CA ILE A 518 7.11 6.62 -17.69
C ILE A 518 6.45 5.48 -16.90
N LEU A 519 5.15 5.59 -16.60
CA LEU A 519 4.40 4.55 -15.90
C LEU A 519 4.37 3.24 -16.69
N CYS A 520 4.09 3.29 -17.99
CA CYS A 520 4.06 2.11 -18.85
C CYS A 520 5.42 1.40 -18.93
N ILE A 521 6.51 2.14 -19.16
CA ILE A 521 7.86 1.56 -19.27
C ILE A 521 8.29 0.96 -17.94
N SER A 522 8.05 1.67 -16.84
CA SER A 522 8.40 1.19 -15.50
C SER A 522 7.65 -0.10 -15.18
N ALA A 523 6.34 -0.13 -15.38
CA ALA A 523 5.51 -1.30 -15.13
C ALA A 523 5.89 -2.50 -16.03
N THR A 524 6.13 -2.28 -17.33
CA THR A 524 6.59 -3.34 -18.23
C THR A 524 7.97 -3.87 -17.79
N GLY A 525 8.89 -2.99 -17.38
CA GLY A 525 10.18 -3.40 -16.83
C GLY A 525 10.03 -4.29 -15.59
N LEU A 526 9.14 -3.93 -14.66
CA LEU A 526 8.88 -4.70 -13.45
C LEU A 526 8.32 -6.11 -13.72
N VAL A 527 7.53 -6.28 -14.79
CA VAL A 527 7.06 -7.61 -15.22
C VAL A 527 8.19 -8.43 -15.85
N LEU A 528 9.16 -7.79 -16.50
CA LEU A 528 10.26 -8.48 -17.18
C LEU A 528 11.45 -8.83 -16.26
N ILE A 529 11.66 -8.07 -15.18
CA ILE A 529 12.79 -8.30 -14.25
C ILE A 529 12.78 -9.72 -13.66
N PRO A 530 11.68 -10.25 -13.10
CA PRO A 530 11.62 -11.62 -12.57
C PRO A 530 11.91 -12.68 -13.63
N GLU A 531 11.68 -12.37 -14.90
CA GLU A 531 12.07 -13.28 -15.97
C GLU A 531 13.59 -13.34 -16.09
N LEU A 532 14.33 -12.25 -15.84
CA LEU A 532 15.78 -12.19 -16.03
C LEU A 532 16.57 -12.57 -14.77
N VAL A 533 16.17 -12.05 -13.62
CA VAL A 533 16.87 -12.16 -12.35
C VAL A 533 15.88 -12.30 -11.18
N TYR A 534 16.33 -12.90 -10.08
CA TYR A 534 15.58 -12.99 -8.84
C TYR A 534 16.49 -12.79 -7.63
N VAL A 535 15.90 -12.39 -6.51
CA VAL A 535 16.60 -12.32 -5.22
C VAL A 535 16.40 -13.65 -4.51
N LYS A 536 17.52 -14.31 -4.17
CA LYS A 536 17.55 -15.60 -3.48
C LYS A 536 17.17 -15.43 -2.01
N ASP A 537 16.14 -16.17 -1.60
CA ASP A 537 15.66 -16.29 -0.23
C ASP A 537 15.52 -17.77 0.18
N ILE A 538 14.84 -18.05 1.29
CA ILE A 538 14.65 -19.41 1.83
C ILE A 538 13.80 -20.33 0.93
N TYR A 539 13.17 -19.80 -0.12
CA TYR A 539 12.24 -20.54 -1.00
C TYR A 539 12.91 -21.04 -2.29
N GLU A 540 14.25 -21.18 -2.32
CA GLU A 540 15.03 -21.55 -3.51
C GLU A 540 14.55 -22.83 -4.20
N TYR A 541 14.08 -23.82 -3.44
CA TYR A 541 13.58 -25.08 -3.97
C TYR A 541 12.10 -24.98 -4.34
N GLY A 542 11.79 -24.95 -5.63
CA GLY A 542 10.42 -24.97 -6.13
C GLY A 542 9.73 -23.60 -6.23
N TYR A 543 10.30 -22.54 -5.65
CA TYR A 543 9.68 -21.22 -5.53
C TYR A 543 10.67 -20.05 -5.71
N ALA A 544 11.79 -20.30 -6.39
CA ALA A 544 12.92 -19.37 -6.48
C ALA A 544 12.51 -17.94 -6.91
N ARG A 545 11.56 -17.80 -7.85
CA ARG A 545 11.11 -16.49 -8.33
C ARG A 545 9.90 -15.92 -7.58
N ALA A 546 9.32 -16.63 -6.62
CA ALA A 546 8.02 -16.30 -6.04
C ALA A 546 7.97 -14.90 -5.44
N ASN A 547 8.89 -14.56 -4.54
CA ASN A 547 8.91 -13.25 -3.88
C ASN A 547 9.31 -12.12 -4.84
N THR A 548 10.28 -12.37 -5.72
CA THR A 548 10.69 -11.34 -6.71
C THR A 548 9.53 -11.01 -7.65
N MET A 549 8.84 -12.03 -8.18
CA MET A 549 7.65 -11.86 -9.02
C MET A 549 6.58 -11.09 -8.27
N PHE A 550 6.23 -11.53 -7.06
CA PHE A 550 5.19 -10.92 -6.25
C PHE A 550 5.44 -9.43 -6.01
N LYS A 551 6.60 -9.09 -5.43
CA LYS A 551 6.88 -7.72 -4.99
C LYS A 551 6.99 -6.74 -6.17
N LEU A 552 7.59 -7.16 -7.29
CA LEU A 552 7.73 -6.29 -8.46
C LEU A 552 6.41 -6.13 -9.23
N THR A 553 5.70 -7.24 -9.47
CA THR A 553 4.49 -7.21 -10.30
C THR A 553 3.28 -6.59 -9.60
N TYR A 554 3.24 -6.60 -8.27
CA TYR A 554 2.24 -5.85 -7.49
C TYR A 554 2.30 -4.34 -7.81
N GLN A 555 3.51 -3.77 -7.86
CA GLN A 555 3.73 -2.37 -8.22
C GLN A 555 3.45 -2.09 -9.71
N ALA A 556 3.78 -3.04 -10.59
CA ALA A 556 3.43 -2.94 -12.00
C ALA A 556 1.91 -2.81 -12.20
N PHE A 557 1.11 -3.56 -11.43
CA PHE A 557 -0.34 -3.51 -11.48
C PHE A 557 -0.89 -2.10 -11.19
N ILE A 558 -0.37 -1.44 -10.15
CA ILE A 558 -0.75 -0.06 -9.78
C ILE A 558 -0.44 0.92 -10.91
N MET A 559 0.79 0.90 -11.44
CA MET A 559 1.23 1.80 -12.50
C MET A 559 0.44 1.59 -13.81
N PHE A 560 0.18 0.32 -14.17
CA PHE A 560 -0.65 0.01 -15.33
C PHE A 560 -2.09 0.48 -15.18
N GLY A 561 -2.72 0.29 -14.01
CA GLY A 561 -4.08 0.74 -13.76
C GLY A 561 -4.24 2.26 -13.87
N LEU A 562 -3.28 3.02 -13.32
CA LEU A 562 -3.23 4.49 -13.48
C LEU A 562 -3.09 4.89 -14.96
N ALA A 563 -2.15 4.27 -15.68
CA ALA A 563 -1.93 4.56 -17.09
C ALA A 563 -3.16 4.22 -17.95
N ALA A 564 -3.82 3.08 -17.70
CA ALA A 564 -4.98 2.61 -18.47
C ALA A 564 -6.15 3.60 -18.42
N GLY A 565 -6.48 4.16 -17.24
CA GLY A 565 -7.56 5.15 -17.11
C GLY A 565 -7.28 6.45 -17.90
N TYR A 566 -6.02 6.90 -17.91
CA TYR A 566 -5.59 8.03 -18.74
C TYR A 566 -5.66 7.69 -20.24
N ILE A 567 -5.03 6.59 -20.64
CA ILE A 567 -4.92 6.13 -22.03
C ILE A 567 -6.32 5.96 -22.65
N PHE A 568 -7.26 5.36 -21.92
CA PHE A 568 -8.63 5.18 -22.39
C PHE A 568 -9.28 6.49 -22.83
N ILE A 569 -9.24 7.53 -21.97
CA ILE A 569 -9.84 8.82 -22.30
C ILE A 569 -9.03 9.54 -23.39
N ARG A 570 -7.69 9.47 -23.33
CA ARG A 570 -6.79 10.05 -24.34
C ARG A 570 -7.08 9.54 -25.75
N ILE A 571 -7.35 8.25 -25.91
CA ILE A 571 -7.70 7.63 -27.20
C ILE A 571 -9.13 8.00 -27.61
N ARG A 572 -10.07 7.98 -26.66
CA ARG A 572 -11.48 8.29 -26.94
C ARG A 572 -11.68 9.73 -27.37
N LYS A 573 -10.87 10.65 -26.85
CA LYS A 573 -10.87 12.09 -27.17
C LYS A 573 -9.91 12.47 -28.30
N SER A 574 -9.17 11.51 -28.87
CA SER A 574 -8.34 11.77 -30.05
C SER A 574 -9.20 12.38 -31.18
N PRO A 575 -8.75 13.48 -31.83
CA PRO A 575 -9.51 14.13 -32.91
C PRO A 575 -9.50 13.33 -34.20
N TYR A 576 -8.61 12.34 -34.31
CA TYR A 576 -8.42 11.55 -35.51
C TYR A 576 -9.47 10.42 -35.62
N LYS A 577 -9.90 10.12 -36.85
CA LYS A 577 -10.97 9.15 -37.17
C LYS A 577 -10.49 7.95 -37.99
N GLU A 578 -9.19 7.74 -38.10
CA GLU A 578 -8.67 6.62 -38.90
C GLU A 578 -8.99 5.26 -38.28
N ARG A 579 -9.06 4.24 -39.14
CA ARG A 579 -9.39 2.85 -38.78
C ARG A 579 -8.61 2.34 -37.56
N LYS A 580 -7.30 2.62 -37.47
CA LYS A 580 -6.45 2.19 -36.34
C LYS A 580 -6.92 2.76 -35.00
N ILE A 581 -7.35 4.02 -34.99
CA ILE A 581 -7.82 4.70 -33.76
C ILE A 581 -9.24 4.23 -33.41
N LEU A 582 -10.08 3.95 -34.41
CA LEU A 582 -11.40 3.35 -34.18
C LEU A 582 -11.29 1.94 -33.59
N ILE A 583 -10.38 1.10 -34.11
CA ILE A 583 -10.08 -0.22 -33.55
C ILE A 583 -9.56 -0.07 -32.12
N ALA A 584 -8.61 0.83 -31.87
CA ALA A 584 -8.10 1.10 -30.53
C ALA A 584 -9.21 1.47 -29.53
N ARG A 585 -10.20 2.28 -29.95
CA ARG A 585 -11.37 2.61 -29.12
C ARG A 585 -12.22 1.39 -28.77
N ALA A 586 -12.43 0.48 -29.72
CA ALA A 586 -13.20 -0.73 -29.48
C ALA A 586 -12.45 -1.70 -28.54
N VAL A 587 -11.17 -1.97 -28.84
CA VAL A 587 -10.34 -2.90 -28.06
C VAL A 587 -10.19 -2.43 -26.61
N THR A 588 -9.94 -1.13 -26.39
CA THR A 588 -9.78 -0.60 -25.03
C THR A 588 -11.05 -0.73 -24.19
N ILE A 589 -12.26 -0.68 -24.77
CA ILE A 589 -13.50 -0.95 -24.02
C ILE A 589 -13.53 -2.39 -23.52
N ILE A 590 -13.20 -3.35 -24.39
CA ILE A 590 -13.17 -4.78 -24.01
C ILE A 590 -12.15 -4.99 -22.89
N MET A 591 -10.95 -4.41 -23.02
CA MET A 591 -9.88 -4.53 -22.02
C MET A 591 -10.22 -3.87 -20.67
N LEU A 592 -11.24 -3.00 -20.58
CA LEU A 592 -11.75 -2.49 -19.30
C LEU A 592 -12.71 -3.46 -18.61
N ILE A 593 -13.48 -4.23 -19.38
CA ILE A 593 -14.55 -5.07 -18.85
C ILE A 593 -13.99 -6.38 -18.28
N LEU A 594 -13.07 -7.02 -19.02
CA LEU A 594 -12.52 -8.33 -18.64
C LEU A 594 -11.91 -8.39 -17.23
N PRO A 595 -11.04 -7.46 -16.79
CA PRO A 595 -10.46 -7.52 -15.44
C PRO A 595 -11.48 -7.29 -14.32
N MET A 596 -12.63 -6.68 -14.62
CA MET A 596 -13.69 -6.42 -13.63
C MET A 596 -14.52 -7.66 -13.30
N ILE A 597 -14.26 -8.80 -13.93
CA ILE A 597 -14.90 -10.09 -13.61
C ILE A 597 -14.41 -10.63 -12.27
N TYR A 598 -13.14 -10.40 -11.92
CA TYR A 598 -12.52 -10.98 -10.74
C TYR A 598 -13.24 -10.65 -9.41
N PRO A 599 -13.61 -9.39 -9.10
CA PRO A 599 -14.35 -9.05 -7.87
C PRO A 599 -15.63 -9.84 -7.66
N PHE A 600 -16.33 -10.21 -8.75
CA PHE A 600 -17.58 -10.97 -8.66
C PHE A 600 -17.37 -12.43 -8.25
N TYR A 601 -16.14 -12.95 -8.34
CA TYR A 601 -15.77 -14.22 -7.71
C TYR A 601 -15.19 -14.01 -6.32
N ALA A 602 -14.24 -13.07 -6.19
CA ALA A 602 -13.47 -12.92 -4.97
C ALA A 602 -14.29 -12.40 -3.77
N ILE A 603 -15.11 -11.36 -3.98
CA ILE A 603 -15.86 -10.72 -2.88
C ILE A 603 -16.93 -11.66 -2.31
N PRO A 604 -17.84 -12.25 -3.11
CA PRO A 604 -18.85 -13.18 -2.56
C PRO A 604 -18.23 -14.41 -1.90
N SER A 605 -17.20 -15.01 -2.54
CA SER A 605 -16.52 -16.20 -2.02
C SER A 605 -15.89 -15.98 -0.64
N TRP A 606 -15.31 -14.81 -0.39
CA TRP A 606 -14.63 -14.51 0.87
C TRP A 606 -15.56 -13.91 1.94
N TYR A 607 -16.57 -13.14 1.52
CA TYR A 607 -17.48 -12.40 2.39
C TYR A 607 -18.88 -13.03 2.45
N LYS A 608 -18.94 -14.36 2.39
CA LYS A 608 -20.14 -15.18 2.67
C LYS A 608 -21.36 -14.80 1.82
N ASP A 609 -21.14 -14.60 0.52
CA ASP A 609 -22.14 -14.18 -0.47
C ASP A 609 -22.87 -12.87 -0.13
N LEU A 610 -22.30 -12.08 0.80
CA LEU A 610 -22.91 -10.84 1.31
C LEU A 610 -24.29 -11.06 1.94
N ASP A 611 -24.53 -12.26 2.47
CA ASP A 611 -25.75 -12.61 3.19
C ASP A 611 -25.81 -11.84 4.51
N ARG A 612 -26.74 -10.88 4.59
CA ARG A 612 -26.94 -9.99 5.76
C ARG A 612 -27.14 -10.75 7.07
N GLN A 613 -27.65 -11.99 7.03
CA GLN A 613 -27.81 -12.81 8.23
C GLN A 613 -26.48 -13.30 8.81
N LYS A 614 -25.42 -13.33 7.99
CA LYS A 614 -24.07 -13.76 8.33
C LYS A 614 -23.11 -12.59 8.67
N TYR A 615 -23.66 -11.39 8.88
CA TYR A 615 -22.89 -10.23 9.31
C TYR A 615 -22.46 -10.39 10.78
N GLU A 616 -21.16 -10.24 11.05
CA GLU A 616 -20.54 -10.53 12.36
C GLU A 616 -20.05 -9.27 13.10
N GLY A 617 -20.13 -8.09 12.48
CA GLY A 617 -19.58 -6.85 13.02
C GLY A 617 -18.07 -6.73 12.80
N LEU A 618 -17.41 -5.78 13.47
CA LEU A 618 -16.00 -5.44 13.21
C LEU A 618 -14.99 -5.98 14.24
N ASP A 619 -15.44 -6.70 15.27
CA ASP A 619 -14.53 -7.26 16.27
C ASP A 619 -13.71 -8.41 15.65
N GLY A 620 -12.44 -8.13 15.40
CA GLY A 620 -11.50 -9.08 14.82
C GLY A 620 -11.07 -10.23 15.73
N LEU A 621 -11.31 -10.15 17.04
CA LEU A 621 -10.99 -11.21 18.01
C LEU A 621 -12.21 -12.02 18.46
N ALA A 622 -13.41 -11.67 18.01
CA ALA A 622 -14.65 -12.39 18.35
C ALA A 622 -14.64 -13.89 17.97
N PHE A 623 -13.76 -14.31 17.07
CA PHE A 623 -13.58 -15.75 16.76
C PHE A 623 -12.93 -16.51 17.94
N LEU A 624 -12.03 -15.88 18.69
CA LEU A 624 -11.42 -16.49 19.87
C LEU A 624 -12.44 -16.68 20.98
N GLU A 625 -13.36 -15.73 21.18
CA GLU A 625 -14.45 -15.88 22.16
C GLU A 625 -15.31 -17.12 21.89
N LYS A 626 -15.53 -17.45 20.61
CA LYS A 626 -16.33 -18.61 20.19
C LYS A 626 -15.56 -19.93 20.26
N GLU A 627 -14.30 -19.92 19.86
CA GLU A 627 -13.50 -21.15 19.68
C GLU A 627 -12.61 -21.49 20.88
N TYR A 628 -12.12 -20.47 21.60
CA TYR A 628 -11.23 -20.54 22.76
C TYR A 628 -11.66 -19.53 23.83
N PRO A 629 -12.86 -19.68 24.43
CA PRO A 629 -13.44 -18.66 25.33
C PRO A 629 -12.55 -18.34 26.53
N TYR A 630 -11.86 -19.32 27.10
CA TYR A 630 -10.98 -19.10 28.24
C TYR A 630 -9.65 -18.42 27.86
N ASP A 631 -9.09 -18.71 26.67
CA ASP A 631 -7.96 -17.96 26.12
C ASP A 631 -8.35 -16.50 25.87
N TYR A 632 -9.56 -16.26 25.36
CA TYR A 632 -10.10 -14.92 25.17
C TYR A 632 -10.19 -14.16 26.51
N GLU A 633 -10.75 -14.77 27.55
CA GLU A 633 -10.76 -14.17 28.91
C GLU A 633 -9.33 -13.87 29.42
N LEU A 634 -8.39 -14.81 29.25
CA LEU A 634 -7.00 -14.63 29.65
C LEU A 634 -6.33 -13.45 28.90
N ILE A 635 -6.57 -13.33 27.59
CA ILE A 635 -6.03 -12.23 26.76
C ILE A 635 -6.48 -10.88 27.31
N TYR A 636 -7.76 -10.74 27.66
CA TYR A 636 -8.28 -9.50 28.24
C TYR A 636 -7.75 -9.26 29.64
N TRP A 637 -7.65 -10.31 30.46
CA TRP A 637 -7.03 -10.22 31.78
C TRP A 637 -5.58 -9.71 31.67
N LEU A 638 -4.78 -10.23 30.74
CA LEU A 638 -3.40 -9.77 30.48
C LEU A 638 -3.36 -8.31 30.00
N ARG A 639 -4.29 -7.90 29.12
CA ARG A 639 -4.38 -6.51 28.63
C ARG A 639 -4.67 -5.52 29.77
N GLU A 640 -5.51 -5.91 30.72
CA GLU A 640 -5.95 -5.06 31.85
C GLU A 640 -4.96 -5.05 33.01
N ASN A 641 -4.37 -6.21 33.35
CA ASN A 641 -3.61 -6.38 34.59
C ASN A 641 -2.09 -6.33 34.41
N VAL A 642 -1.58 -6.61 33.20
CA VAL A 642 -0.13 -6.62 32.94
C VAL A 642 0.29 -5.29 32.32
N GLN A 643 1.28 -4.63 32.92
CA GLN A 643 1.89 -3.41 32.40
C GLN A 643 3.21 -3.70 31.68
N GLY A 644 3.61 -2.85 30.75
CA GLY A 644 4.85 -3.03 29.98
C GLY A 644 4.79 -4.21 28.99
N GLN A 645 5.91 -4.89 28.77
CA GLN A 645 6.00 -6.06 27.89
C GLN A 645 6.87 -7.15 28.51
N PRO A 646 6.42 -7.79 29.61
CA PRO A 646 7.07 -8.99 30.14
C PRO A 646 6.87 -10.18 29.21
N VAL A 647 7.74 -11.19 29.32
CA VAL A 647 7.68 -12.39 28.49
C VAL A 647 6.61 -13.35 29.02
N VAL A 648 5.70 -13.76 28.15
CA VAL A 648 4.67 -14.76 28.39
C VAL A 648 5.02 -15.98 27.54
N LEU A 649 5.35 -17.08 28.20
CA LEU A 649 5.59 -18.35 27.55
C LEU A 649 4.25 -18.97 27.10
N GLU A 650 4.17 -19.29 25.82
CA GLU A 650 3.07 -20.05 25.20
C GLU A 650 3.63 -20.95 24.10
N ALA A 651 2.81 -21.87 23.58
CA ALA A 651 3.24 -22.79 22.52
C ALA A 651 3.60 -22.08 21.21
N ASN A 652 4.77 -22.42 20.66
CA ASN A 652 5.18 -22.02 19.30
C ASN A 652 4.47 -22.87 18.23
N GLY A 653 4.44 -22.42 16.98
CA GLY A 653 3.77 -23.16 15.91
C GLY A 653 4.29 -22.89 14.51
N ASP A 654 3.67 -23.56 13.54
CA ASP A 654 3.92 -23.33 12.12
C ASP A 654 3.12 -22.12 11.63
N SER A 655 3.54 -21.55 10.49
CA SER A 655 2.83 -20.44 9.86
C SER A 655 1.36 -20.78 9.65
N TYR A 656 0.48 -19.82 9.95
CA TYR A 656 -0.98 -19.93 9.77
C TYR A 656 -1.68 -20.87 10.76
N THR A 657 -1.00 -21.31 11.83
CA THR A 657 -1.61 -22.00 12.98
C THR A 657 -2.14 -21.01 14.03
N LYS A 658 -2.95 -21.47 14.98
CA LYS A 658 -3.47 -20.64 16.10
C LYS A 658 -2.53 -20.58 17.31
N ASN A 659 -1.41 -21.30 17.25
CA ASN A 659 -0.35 -21.14 18.23
C ASN A 659 0.13 -19.69 18.21
N CYS A 660 0.60 -19.22 19.37
CA CYS A 660 1.01 -17.83 19.57
C CYS A 660 -0.15 -16.80 19.64
N ARG A 661 -1.38 -17.24 19.93
CA ARG A 661 -2.57 -16.36 20.04
C ARG A 661 -2.48 -15.33 21.16
N ILE A 662 -1.78 -15.62 22.26
CA ILE A 662 -1.69 -14.70 23.39
C ILE A 662 -0.71 -13.58 23.06
N SER A 663 0.48 -13.88 22.58
CA SER A 663 1.47 -12.90 22.11
C SER A 663 0.94 -12.08 20.94
N MET A 664 0.23 -12.70 20.00
CA MET A 664 -0.47 -12.01 18.92
C MET A 664 -1.51 -11.01 19.47
N ALA A 665 -2.41 -11.45 20.34
CA ALA A 665 -3.51 -10.61 20.78
C ALA A 665 -3.09 -9.58 21.84
N THR A 666 -2.03 -9.83 22.60
CA THR A 666 -1.58 -8.92 23.66
C THR A 666 -0.43 -8.04 23.19
N GLY A 667 0.42 -8.48 22.27
CA GLY A 667 1.71 -7.83 21.97
C GLY A 667 2.77 -8.07 23.05
N LEU A 668 2.56 -9.07 23.91
CA LEU A 668 3.57 -9.56 24.86
C LEU A 668 4.51 -10.55 24.17
N PRO A 669 5.83 -10.49 24.40
CA PRO A 669 6.78 -11.42 23.82
C PRO A 669 6.62 -12.85 24.34
N THR A 670 6.71 -13.85 23.45
CA THR A 670 6.99 -15.26 23.78
C THR A 670 8.40 -15.64 23.29
N ILE A 671 8.94 -16.77 23.79
CA ILE A 671 10.30 -17.23 23.45
C ILE A 671 10.46 -17.38 21.94
N GLN A 672 9.49 -18.04 21.30
CA GLN A 672 9.52 -18.39 19.90
C GLN A 672 8.09 -18.42 19.34
N GLY A 673 7.87 -17.72 18.23
CA GLY A 673 6.61 -17.74 17.49
C GLY A 673 6.66 -18.64 16.26
N TRP A 674 6.09 -18.17 15.14
CA TRP A 674 6.01 -18.96 13.92
C TRP A 674 7.38 -19.26 13.29
N TYR A 675 7.64 -20.55 13.04
CA TYR A 675 8.95 -21.04 12.59
C TYR A 675 9.46 -20.38 11.30
N THR A 676 8.71 -20.47 10.20
CA THR A 676 9.15 -19.98 8.88
C THR A 676 9.35 -18.47 8.85
N HIS A 677 8.53 -17.73 9.61
CA HIS A 677 8.59 -16.27 9.68
C HIS A 677 9.83 -15.80 10.43
N GLU A 678 10.08 -16.33 11.63
CA GLU A 678 11.31 -16.02 12.36
C GLU A 678 12.54 -16.49 11.60
N TRP A 679 12.51 -17.65 10.96
CA TRP A 679 13.65 -18.11 10.14
C TRP A 679 13.95 -17.13 9.00
N LEU A 680 12.91 -16.69 8.27
CA LEU A 680 13.08 -15.71 7.19
C LEU A 680 13.67 -14.39 7.69
N TRP A 681 13.21 -13.89 8.84
CA TRP A 681 13.63 -12.61 9.37
C TRP A 681 15.00 -12.64 10.02
N ARG A 682 15.35 -13.70 10.75
CA ARG A 682 16.66 -13.84 11.39
C ARG A 682 17.75 -14.24 10.41
N GLY A 683 17.38 -14.95 9.33
CA GLY A 683 18.36 -15.54 8.41
C GLY A 683 19.23 -16.64 9.04
N ASP A 684 18.89 -17.07 10.27
CA ASP A 684 19.58 -18.12 11.02
C ASP A 684 18.55 -19.18 11.45
N ARG A 685 18.64 -20.34 10.81
CA ARG A 685 17.76 -21.47 11.08
C ARG A 685 18.03 -22.09 12.46
N ASN A 686 19.30 -22.20 12.85
CA ASN A 686 19.70 -22.85 14.08
C ASN A 686 19.22 -22.06 15.30
N ALA A 687 19.29 -20.72 15.23
CA ALA A 687 18.76 -19.86 16.29
C ALA A 687 17.28 -20.10 16.56
N VAL A 688 16.48 -20.36 15.53
CA VAL A 688 15.05 -20.64 15.64
C VAL A 688 14.82 -22.07 16.15
N GLU A 689 15.49 -23.07 15.57
CA GLU A 689 15.35 -24.48 15.98
C GLU A 689 15.74 -24.68 17.46
N ASN A 690 16.84 -24.10 17.91
CA ASN A 690 17.27 -24.18 19.31
C ASN A 690 16.21 -23.61 20.28
N ARG A 691 15.55 -22.50 19.92
CA ARG A 691 14.50 -21.92 20.76
C ARG A 691 13.26 -22.80 20.82
N ILE A 692 12.91 -23.48 19.72
CA ILE A 692 11.80 -24.44 19.71
C ILE A 692 12.09 -25.60 20.67
N ASP A 693 13.31 -26.14 20.63
CA ASP A 693 13.73 -27.20 21.53
C ASP A 693 13.74 -26.75 23.00
N GLU A 694 14.16 -25.51 23.27
CA GLU A 694 14.13 -24.94 24.61
C GLU A 694 12.70 -24.71 25.13
N VAL A 695 11.77 -24.25 24.28
CA VAL A 695 10.34 -24.17 24.66
C VAL A 695 9.82 -25.56 25.01
N LYS A 696 10.13 -26.58 24.18
CA LYS A 696 9.73 -27.96 24.44
C LYS A 696 10.28 -28.47 25.78
N LYS A 697 11.56 -28.23 26.07
CA LYS A 697 12.18 -28.59 27.35
C LYS A 697 11.47 -27.95 28.55
N ILE A 698 11.09 -26.68 28.47
CA ILE A 698 10.34 -26.03 29.56
C ILE A 698 9.04 -26.76 29.83
N TYR A 699 8.29 -27.18 28.80
CA TYR A 699 7.01 -27.86 28.98
C TYR A 699 7.14 -29.34 29.39
N GLU A 700 8.09 -30.10 28.83
CA GLU A 700 8.13 -31.57 28.93
C GLU A 700 9.23 -32.14 29.83
N SER A 701 10.32 -31.40 30.10
CA SER A 701 11.44 -31.90 30.92
C SER A 701 10.99 -32.10 32.37
N ASP A 702 11.50 -33.13 33.06
CA ASP A 702 11.33 -33.29 34.51
C ASP A 702 12.39 -32.49 35.32
N ASP A 703 13.41 -31.95 34.64
CA ASP A 703 14.48 -31.16 35.27
C ASP A 703 14.00 -29.74 35.59
N ILE A 704 13.79 -29.47 36.88
CA ILE A 704 13.31 -28.17 37.36
C ILE A 704 14.40 -27.11 37.29
N ASP A 705 15.67 -27.47 37.43
CA ASP A 705 16.79 -26.53 37.43
C ASP A 705 17.07 -26.07 36.00
N GLU A 706 17.10 -26.99 35.02
CA GLU A 706 17.16 -26.64 33.58
C GLU A 706 15.97 -25.74 33.20
N THR A 707 14.78 -26.04 33.70
CA THR A 707 13.59 -25.23 33.44
C THR A 707 13.73 -23.81 34.02
N LYS A 708 14.24 -23.68 35.26
CA LYS A 708 14.51 -22.37 35.89
C LYS A 708 15.56 -21.58 35.11
N GLU A 709 16.64 -22.22 34.65
CA GLU A 709 17.68 -21.58 33.83
C GLU A 709 17.10 -21.01 32.53
N LEU A 710 16.27 -21.78 31.82
CA LEU A 710 15.64 -21.32 30.57
C LEU A 710 14.63 -20.17 30.82
N ILE A 711 13.85 -20.25 31.89
CA ILE A 711 12.95 -19.17 32.32
C ILE A 711 13.73 -17.88 32.59
N GLN A 712 14.86 -17.97 33.28
CA GLN A 712 15.74 -16.83 33.56
C GLN A 712 16.40 -16.30 32.29
N LYS A 713 16.91 -17.19 31.41
CA LYS A 713 17.53 -16.85 30.13
C LYS A 713 16.63 -15.95 29.27
N TYR A 714 15.34 -16.25 29.22
CA TYR A 714 14.36 -15.47 28.45
C TYR A 714 13.60 -14.43 29.28
N ASN A 715 13.88 -14.33 30.58
CA ASN A 715 13.15 -13.46 31.51
C ASN A 715 11.62 -13.67 31.43
N VAL A 716 11.20 -14.95 31.42
CA VAL A 716 9.80 -15.36 31.42
C VAL A 716 9.18 -14.94 32.76
N GLU A 717 8.10 -14.16 32.70
CA GLU A 717 7.35 -13.75 33.90
C GLU A 717 6.04 -14.52 34.03
N TYR A 718 5.47 -14.96 32.91
CA TYR A 718 4.24 -15.73 32.89
C TYR A 718 4.37 -16.98 32.04
N ILE A 719 3.77 -18.09 32.50
CA ILE A 719 3.68 -19.35 31.78
C ILE A 719 2.20 -19.68 31.57
N VAL A 720 1.83 -19.94 30.33
CA VAL A 720 0.48 -20.35 29.96
C VAL A 720 0.46 -21.87 29.92
N ILE A 721 -0.58 -22.47 30.51
CA ILE A 721 -0.89 -23.89 30.34
C ILE A 721 -2.33 -23.94 29.88
N GLY A 722 -2.55 -24.25 28.61
CA GLY A 722 -3.89 -24.39 28.05
C GLY A 722 -3.96 -25.48 26.99
N LYS A 723 -5.11 -25.56 26.32
CA LYS A 723 -5.38 -26.58 25.31
C LYS A 723 -4.29 -26.65 24.22
N LEU A 724 -3.87 -25.52 23.66
CA LEU A 724 -2.86 -25.50 22.59
C LEU A 724 -1.46 -25.92 23.08
N GLU A 725 -1.16 -25.66 24.36
CA GLU A 725 0.05 -26.16 24.99
C GLU A 725 0.01 -27.69 25.16
N TYR A 726 -1.13 -28.26 25.62
CA TYR A 726 -1.32 -29.71 25.68
C TYR A 726 -1.30 -30.40 24.32
N ASP A 727 -1.94 -29.81 23.30
CA ASP A 727 -1.96 -30.34 21.94
C ASP A 727 -0.55 -30.39 21.32
N LYS A 728 0.32 -29.41 21.68
CA LYS A 728 1.69 -29.30 21.15
C LYS A 728 2.69 -30.15 21.93
N PHE A 729 2.51 -30.30 23.24
CA PHE A 729 3.43 -30.97 24.17
C PHE A 729 2.68 -32.10 24.91
N PRO A 730 2.58 -33.32 24.34
CA PRO A 730 1.82 -34.42 24.93
C PRO A 730 2.34 -34.86 26.30
N ASP A 731 3.64 -34.66 26.57
CA ASP A 731 4.30 -35.03 27.83
C ASP A 731 4.41 -33.83 28.80
N LEU A 732 3.55 -32.81 28.66
CA LEU A 732 3.55 -31.58 29.47
C LEU A 732 3.50 -31.89 30.97
N LYS A 733 4.47 -31.35 31.72
CA LYS A 733 4.63 -31.56 33.16
C LYS A 733 3.93 -30.48 33.98
N GLU A 734 2.61 -30.55 34.06
CA GLU A 734 1.79 -29.49 34.70
C GLU A 734 2.18 -29.22 36.16
N GLY A 735 2.35 -30.28 36.96
CA GLY A 735 2.72 -30.15 38.37
C GLY A 735 4.06 -29.44 38.58
N LYS A 736 5.06 -29.73 37.71
CA LYS A 736 6.34 -29.03 37.70
C LYS A 736 6.14 -27.55 37.37
N LEU A 737 5.40 -27.23 36.31
CA LEU A 737 5.17 -25.85 35.90
C LEU A 737 4.45 -25.03 36.98
N ILE A 738 3.42 -25.60 37.62
CA ILE A 738 2.72 -24.94 38.74
C ILE A 738 3.68 -24.65 39.90
N SER A 739 4.62 -25.56 40.19
CA SER A 739 5.60 -25.37 41.27
C SER A 739 6.59 -24.20 41.05
N LEU A 740 6.70 -23.70 39.82
CA LEU A 740 7.59 -22.59 39.46
C LEU A 740 7.06 -21.20 39.85
N GLY A 741 5.80 -21.11 40.31
CA GLY A 741 5.17 -19.81 40.51
C GLY A 741 3.82 -19.86 41.22
N THR A 742 3.07 -18.77 41.10
CA THR A 742 1.70 -18.65 41.62
C THR A 742 0.72 -18.61 40.46
N VAL A 743 -0.35 -19.42 40.52
CA VAL A 743 -1.45 -19.33 39.56
C VAL A 743 -2.21 -18.02 39.81
N VAL A 744 -2.18 -17.12 38.83
CA VAL A 744 -2.82 -15.78 38.91
C VAL A 744 -4.08 -15.67 38.08
N PHE A 745 -4.33 -16.64 37.20
CA PHE A 745 -5.56 -16.77 36.42
C PHE A 745 -5.84 -18.26 36.19
N GLU A 746 -7.08 -18.68 36.39
CA GLU A 746 -7.51 -20.07 36.21
C GLU A 746 -8.94 -20.14 35.68
N ARG A 747 -9.12 -21.01 34.68
CA ARG A 747 -10.38 -21.44 34.08
C ARG A 747 -10.25 -22.93 33.74
N PRO A 748 -11.36 -23.64 33.42
CA PRO A 748 -11.34 -25.10 33.24
C PRO A 748 -10.22 -25.64 32.35
N ASP A 749 -9.91 -24.98 31.23
CA ASP A 749 -8.91 -25.46 30.25
C ASP A 749 -7.69 -24.55 30.11
N ILE A 750 -7.49 -23.58 31.01
CA ILE A 750 -6.33 -22.69 30.95
C ILE A 750 -5.90 -22.13 32.31
N LYS A 751 -4.59 -22.10 32.54
CA LYS A 751 -3.93 -21.52 33.71
C LYS A 751 -2.85 -20.54 33.27
N LEU A 752 -2.72 -19.45 34.02
CA LEU A 752 -1.60 -18.53 33.92
C LEU A 752 -0.81 -18.58 35.23
N ILE A 753 0.45 -18.97 35.14
CA ILE A 753 1.38 -18.99 36.26
C ILE A 753 2.25 -17.74 36.18
N LYS A 754 2.29 -16.95 37.25
CA LYS A 754 3.30 -15.91 37.44
C LYS A 754 4.52 -16.52 38.11
N VAL A 755 5.66 -16.48 37.41
CA VAL A 755 6.92 -17.08 37.87
C VAL A 755 7.42 -16.41 39.15
N SER A 756 7.80 -17.21 40.14
CA SER A 756 8.45 -16.73 41.36
C SER A 756 9.88 -16.32 41.04
N ARG A 757 10.23 -15.05 41.31
CA ARG A 757 11.63 -14.61 41.26
C ARG A 757 12.24 -14.85 42.64
N GLU A 758 13.14 -15.81 42.75
CA GLU A 758 14.06 -15.87 43.89
C GLU A 758 14.93 -14.60 43.83
N ASN A 759 14.93 -13.81 44.91
CA ASN A 759 15.70 -12.56 45.02
C ASN A 759 17.21 -12.82 45.09
#